data_AF-A0A812KX29-F1
#
_entry.id   AF-A0A812KX29-F1
#
_cell.length_a   1.000
_cell.length_b   1.000
_cell.length_c   1.000
_cell.angle_alpha   90.00
_cell.angle_beta   90.00
_cell.angle_gamma   90.00
#
_symmetry.space_group_name_H-M   'P 1'
#
loop_
_entity.id
_entity.type
_entity.pdbx_description
1 polymer ?
#
loop_
_entity_poly.entity_id
_entity_poly.type
_entity_poly.pdbx_seq_one_letter_code
_entity_poly.pdbx_strand_id
1 'polypeptide(L)'
;AAQVEEAEEEKAWRQPPEMVEVGILTETEGDSVPSPGREALRFRLAEAEGRLMGHMDTSATQLEFLEARLRRALASKNDVIDELKDELGRREAEIFEARSILAGLATEVEDVTEAFCMAEAVQKQCLRWSIPEAAQRAGCSKRFDLGSRAMKIQRLLRRGATYASPVPQDEYSGSEGGSLDLDVEEELHQRSLDPSDPDVYLDAFFGPLFFKLDRIRKEGSAKPRFSDYWLVSIFLLLNVGVQLTIALKIAQVGQETYGSIGKSLNRGTCWRISHHPEFIGALYPENLGGLRDSSKIDFDCTQPMLTLSIFPESLDTNHDGFWTIDEVVARQAQLASLGSKMAAGMNKTMLRMAKYDETNRPGSRSTTTRPVKLDMEFFKFYKGKIQVCVANDKNLCGNLEASKQLPKMLGGDALEDEDRVAECEDLMSTFCPKFFGSNYQWISYETSQLCGEPEFHRVGDVNKVTYQSVTTYKGDSDSILGHIFVTFLVLMLFVWIMLMLSEFRSIFNLFHVLWYMPSTSDSDACFATGDETFAVSKLPTFHKVFSLLFIALPRLVIAVVVLCVGANFLAITNNLQDLVLNSTALGFLIEVDNMIHSSLLGQSFEILVMHRFEAVSAPSRERGVVQSFGALVVSLLATGCFIAYIYYQPFGLQAVGFGVQCLCHLEGNCYAQRLLPEVG
;
A
#
# COMPACT_ATOMS: atom_id res chain seq x y z
N ALA A 1 28.19 25.17 -13.79
CA ALA A 1 28.59 26.18 -12.79
C ALA A 1 27.98 25.83 -11.43
N ALA A 2 26.65 25.92 -11.26
CA ALA A 2 25.99 25.58 -9.99
C ALA A 2 26.28 24.15 -9.48
N GLN A 3 26.27 23.14 -10.35
CA GLN A 3 26.62 21.75 -9.95
C GLN A 3 28.10 21.53 -9.63
N VAL A 4 28.99 22.41 -10.13
CA VAL A 4 30.42 22.35 -9.79
C VAL A 4 30.66 23.00 -8.43
N GLU A 5 29.89 24.06 -8.11
CA GLU A 5 29.90 24.74 -6.82
C GLU A 5 29.33 23.85 -5.70
N GLU A 6 28.24 23.11 -5.97
CA GLU A 6 27.65 22.15 -5.03
C GLU A 6 28.60 20.97 -4.72
N ALA A 7 29.39 20.53 -5.70
CA ALA A 7 30.40 19.48 -5.52
C ALA A 7 31.66 19.97 -4.78
N GLU A 8 31.97 21.27 -4.81
CA GLU A 8 33.05 21.87 -4.02
C GLU A 8 32.61 22.14 -2.58
N GLU A 9 31.35 22.53 -2.35
CA GLU A 9 30.76 22.66 -1.01
C GLU A 9 30.72 21.31 -0.27
N GLU A 10 30.33 20.22 -0.94
CA GLU A 10 30.30 18.89 -0.31
C GLU A 10 31.71 18.38 0.06
N LYS A 11 32.75 18.84 -0.65
CA LYS A 11 34.15 18.56 -0.32
C LYS A 11 34.64 19.36 0.90
N ALA A 12 34.17 20.60 1.07
CA ALA A 12 34.54 21.44 2.20
C ALA A 12 34.02 20.90 3.55
N TRP A 13 32.83 20.28 3.56
CA TRP A 13 32.23 19.70 4.77
C TRP A 13 32.86 18.38 5.24
N ARG A 14 33.65 17.69 4.40
CA ARG A 14 34.26 16.40 4.74
C ARG A 14 35.63 16.50 5.40
N GLN A 15 36.21 17.69 5.53
CA GLN A 15 37.45 17.88 6.27
C GLN A 15 37.15 18.27 7.73
N PRO A 16 37.53 17.45 8.73
CA PRO A 16 37.37 17.85 10.12
C PRO A 16 38.29 19.06 10.42
N PRO A 17 37.86 20.03 11.24
CA PRO A 17 38.69 21.16 11.59
C PRO A 17 39.93 20.67 12.35
N GLU A 18 41.10 21.11 11.89
CA GLU A 18 42.37 20.87 12.55
C GLU A 18 42.36 21.62 13.88
N MET A 19 42.12 20.91 14.98
CA MET A 19 42.15 21.50 16.32
C MET A 19 43.59 21.88 16.66
N VAL A 20 43.88 23.18 16.65
CA VAL A 20 45.12 23.74 17.21
C VAL A 20 45.06 23.59 18.73
N GLU A 21 45.84 22.64 19.25
CA GLU A 21 46.01 22.39 20.67
C GLU A 21 46.74 23.60 21.32
N VAL A 22 45.97 24.56 21.84
CA VAL A 22 46.51 25.63 22.68
C VAL A 22 46.67 25.07 24.09
N GLY A 23 47.87 24.60 24.40
CA GLY A 23 48.23 24.14 25.74
C GLY A 23 48.08 25.27 26.78
N ILE A 24 47.04 25.19 27.59
CA ILE A 24 46.82 26.08 28.74
C ILE A 24 47.75 25.61 29.86
N LEU A 25 48.91 26.26 29.98
CA LEU A 25 49.78 26.13 31.15
C LEU A 25 49.13 26.88 32.31
N THR A 26 48.61 26.14 33.28
CA THR A 26 48.19 26.67 34.58
C THR A 26 49.44 26.99 35.41
N GLU A 27 49.81 28.27 35.47
CA GLU A 27 50.85 28.78 36.38
C GLU A 27 50.32 28.79 37.82
N THR A 28 50.96 28.02 38.68
CA THR A 28 50.85 28.10 40.14
C THR A 28 51.64 29.32 40.66
N GLU A 29 51.00 30.10 41.52
CA GLU A 29 51.55 31.28 42.20
C GLU A 29 52.90 31.02 42.91
N GLY A 30 53.87 31.90 42.66
CA GLY A 30 55.15 31.93 43.36
C GLY A 30 56.00 33.15 42.98
N ASP A 31 55.91 34.20 43.79
CA ASP A 31 56.80 35.35 44.03
C ASP A 31 57.72 35.92 42.92
N SER A 32 57.34 37.13 42.51
CA SER A 32 58.15 38.35 42.30
C SER A 32 59.61 38.28 41.79
N VAL A 33 59.77 38.24 40.46
CA VAL A 33 60.89 38.93 39.77
C VAL A 33 60.38 39.55 38.46
N PRO A 34 60.62 40.84 38.16
CA PRO A 34 60.18 41.45 36.91
C PRO A 34 61.11 41.02 35.77
N SER A 35 60.67 40.03 34.98
CA SER A 35 61.40 39.57 33.79
C SER A 35 61.03 40.44 32.56
N PRO A 36 61.98 40.70 31.64
CA PRO A 36 61.75 41.47 30.41
C PRO A 36 60.74 40.83 29.44
N GLY A 37 60.25 39.62 29.73
CA GLY A 37 59.31 38.89 28.88
C GLY A 37 57.89 39.44 28.90
N ARG A 38 57.49 40.23 29.92
CA ARG A 38 56.11 40.71 30.06
C ARG A 38 55.71 41.75 29.02
N GLU A 39 56.65 42.59 28.55
CA GLU A 39 56.36 43.57 27.49
C GLU A 39 56.28 42.91 26.10
N ALA A 40 57.14 41.92 25.83
CA ALA A 40 57.07 41.14 24.59
C ALA A 40 55.77 40.32 24.49
N LEU A 41 55.28 39.80 25.62
CA LEU A 41 54.01 39.08 25.68
C LEU A 41 52.81 40.02 25.41
N ARG A 42 52.83 41.24 25.98
CA ARG A 42 51.79 42.25 25.72
C ARG A 42 51.75 42.67 24.24
N PHE A 43 52.90 42.81 23.61
CA PHE A 43 52.95 43.16 22.19
C PHE A 43 52.40 42.04 21.29
N ARG A 44 52.73 40.78 21.60
CA ARG A 44 52.18 39.62 20.88
C ARG A 44 50.68 39.44 21.11
N LEU A 45 50.20 39.72 22.32
CA LEU A 45 48.77 39.67 22.63
C LEU A 45 48.00 40.75 21.86
N ALA A 46 48.52 41.97 21.81
CA ALA A 46 47.90 43.07 21.05
C ALA A 46 47.89 42.81 19.53
N GLU A 47 48.95 42.18 18.99
CA GLU A 47 48.97 41.77 17.58
C GLU A 47 47.98 40.65 17.28
N ALA A 48 47.84 39.68 18.18
CA ALA A 48 46.86 38.60 18.07
C ALA A 48 45.42 39.13 18.16
N GLU A 49 45.13 40.06 19.09
CA GLU A 49 43.84 40.75 19.19
C GLU A 49 43.52 41.56 17.93
N GLY A 50 44.51 42.25 17.35
CA GLY A 50 44.34 42.98 16.10
C GLY A 50 43.99 42.07 14.91
N ARG A 51 44.63 40.89 14.81
CA ARG A 51 44.30 39.90 13.76
C ARG A 51 42.93 39.27 13.99
N LEU A 52 42.55 39.04 15.25
CA LEU A 52 41.23 38.50 15.60
C LEU A 52 40.11 39.50 15.23
N MET A 53 40.29 40.79 15.53
CA MET A 53 39.31 41.81 15.16
C MET A 53 39.18 41.99 13.64
N GLY A 54 40.29 41.90 12.88
CA GLY A 54 40.22 41.90 11.42
C GLY A 54 39.46 40.69 10.83
N HIS A 55 39.58 39.51 11.45
CA HIS A 55 38.79 38.33 11.07
C HIS A 55 37.31 38.46 11.46
N MET A 56 37.00 39.15 12.55
CA MET A 56 35.62 39.43 12.94
C MET A 56 34.94 40.41 11.98
N ASP A 57 35.61 41.47 11.53
CA ASP A 57 35.04 42.44 10.59
C ASP A 57 34.80 41.84 9.19
N THR A 58 35.70 40.96 8.74
CA THR A 58 35.51 40.21 7.49
C THR A 58 34.38 39.18 7.59
N SER A 59 34.18 38.57 8.77
CA SER A 59 33.04 37.67 9.01
C SER A 59 31.72 38.44 9.09
N ALA A 60 31.70 39.64 9.68
CA ALA A 60 30.51 40.48 9.75
C ALA A 60 30.03 40.92 8.36
N THR A 61 30.96 41.32 7.48
CA THR A 61 30.62 41.70 6.09
C THR A 61 30.14 40.51 5.24
N GLN A 62 30.67 39.31 5.47
CA GLN A 62 30.13 38.08 4.86
C GLN A 62 28.72 37.76 5.37
N LEU A 63 28.44 38.00 6.66
CA LEU A 63 27.13 37.78 7.24
C LEU A 63 26.07 38.72 6.66
N GLU A 64 26.40 40.01 6.49
CA GLU A 64 25.50 40.99 5.85
C GLU A 64 25.21 40.64 4.38
N PHE A 65 26.21 40.15 3.65
CA PHE A 65 26.02 39.70 2.26
C PHE A 65 25.11 38.46 2.19
N LEU A 66 25.29 37.50 3.10
CA LEU A 66 24.44 36.32 3.21
C LEU A 66 23.01 36.69 3.61
N GLU A 67 22.82 37.60 4.56
CA GLU A 67 21.50 38.09 4.97
C GLU A 67 20.77 38.78 3.79
N ALA A 68 21.47 39.61 3.02
CA ALA A 68 20.91 40.26 1.84
C ALA A 68 20.54 39.27 0.71
N ARG A 69 21.29 38.16 0.59
CA ARG A 69 20.99 37.09 -0.37
C ARG A 69 19.81 36.23 0.11
N LEU A 70 19.74 35.95 1.41
CA LEU A 70 18.63 35.23 2.04
C LEU A 70 17.33 36.02 1.93
N ARG A 71 17.35 37.34 2.15
CA ARG A 71 16.17 38.21 1.98
C ARG A 71 15.65 38.22 0.54
N ARG A 72 16.54 38.24 -0.46
CA ARG A 72 16.14 38.15 -1.88
C ARG A 72 15.56 36.78 -2.23
N ALA A 73 16.13 35.71 -1.70
CA ALA A 73 15.59 34.36 -1.86
C ALA A 73 14.22 34.20 -1.18
N LEU A 74 14.03 34.79 0.00
CA LEU A 74 12.74 34.82 0.72
C LEU A 74 11.69 35.63 -0.04
N ALA A 75 12.05 36.80 -0.58
CA ALA A 75 11.14 37.60 -1.41
C ALA A 75 10.69 36.83 -2.66
N SER A 76 11.63 36.21 -3.38
CA SER A 76 11.31 35.36 -4.54
C SER A 76 10.45 34.15 -4.19
N LYS A 77 10.64 33.56 -3.00
CA LYS A 77 9.76 32.48 -2.52
C LYS A 77 8.37 32.96 -2.17
N ASN A 78 8.24 34.15 -1.58
CA ASN A 78 6.93 34.72 -1.26
C ASN A 78 6.14 35.03 -2.53
N ASP A 79 6.77 35.54 -3.59
CA ASP A 79 6.11 35.77 -4.88
C ASP A 79 5.58 34.46 -5.48
N VAL A 80 6.35 33.37 -5.42
CA VAL A 80 5.91 32.03 -5.88
C VAL A 80 4.81 31.46 -4.99
N ILE A 81 4.85 31.72 -3.67
CA ILE A 81 3.79 31.31 -2.75
C ILE A 81 2.48 32.03 -3.06
N ASP A 82 2.54 33.33 -3.38
CA ASP A 82 1.35 34.09 -3.75
C ASP A 82 0.77 33.63 -5.09
N GLU A 83 1.62 33.33 -6.10
CA GLU A 83 1.18 32.74 -7.38
C GLU A 83 0.53 31.36 -7.18
N LEU A 84 1.13 30.51 -6.34
CA LEU A 84 0.55 29.20 -5.99
C LEU A 84 -0.76 29.33 -5.22
N LYS A 85 -0.90 30.35 -4.36
CA LYS A 85 -2.12 30.59 -3.59
C LYS A 85 -3.27 31.03 -4.48
N ASP A 86 -2.99 31.87 -5.47
CA ASP A 86 -3.98 32.27 -6.48
C ASP A 86 -4.40 31.08 -7.35
N GLU A 87 -3.46 30.21 -7.72
CA GLU A 87 -3.77 29.00 -8.49
C GLU A 87 -4.53 27.97 -7.66
N LEU A 88 -4.18 27.80 -6.37
CA LEU A 88 -4.92 26.96 -5.43
C LEU A 88 -6.36 27.47 -5.24
N GLY A 89 -6.56 28.78 -5.11
CA GLY A 89 -7.89 29.38 -5.02
C GLY A 89 -8.74 29.14 -6.28
N ARG A 90 -8.12 29.17 -7.47
CA ARG A 90 -8.80 28.83 -8.73
C ARG A 90 -9.19 27.35 -8.77
N ARG A 91 -8.32 26.44 -8.32
CA ARG A 91 -8.60 25.00 -8.24
C ARG A 91 -9.64 24.64 -7.16
N GLU A 92 -9.63 25.32 -6.02
CA GLU A 92 -10.67 25.15 -4.99
C GLU A 92 -12.06 25.53 -5.51
N ALA A 93 -12.15 26.58 -6.33
CA ALA A 93 -13.40 26.97 -6.98
C ALA A 93 -13.90 25.89 -7.97
N GLU A 94 -13.01 25.33 -8.80
CA GLU A 94 -13.31 24.21 -9.71
C GLU A 94 -13.77 22.96 -8.93
N ILE A 95 -13.12 22.65 -7.81
CA ILE A 95 -13.51 21.52 -6.93
C ILE A 95 -14.87 21.77 -6.27
N PHE A 96 -15.18 23.01 -5.87
CA PHE A 96 -16.49 23.35 -5.30
C PHE A 96 -17.62 23.15 -6.31
N GLU A 97 -17.37 23.52 -7.57
CA GLU A 97 -18.31 23.29 -8.67
C GLU A 97 -18.49 21.79 -8.95
N ALA A 98 -17.39 21.02 -8.99
CA ALA A 98 -17.44 19.56 -9.15
C ALA A 98 -18.14 18.86 -7.96
N ARG A 99 -17.94 19.33 -6.73
CA ARG A 99 -18.63 18.82 -5.53
C ARG A 99 -20.13 19.11 -5.56
N SER A 100 -20.54 20.26 -6.10
CA SER A 100 -21.96 20.58 -6.32
C SER A 100 -22.61 19.59 -7.30
N ILE A 101 -21.92 19.25 -8.38
CA ILE A 101 -22.37 18.26 -9.37
C ILE A 101 -22.41 16.85 -8.75
N LEU A 102 -21.38 16.45 -7.99
CA LEU A 102 -21.31 15.15 -7.32
C LEU A 102 -22.34 15.01 -6.20
N ALA A 103 -22.68 16.08 -5.48
CA ALA A 103 -23.74 16.06 -4.48
C ALA A 103 -25.11 15.80 -5.14
N GLY A 104 -25.35 16.31 -6.35
CA GLY A 104 -26.53 15.97 -7.15
C GLY A 104 -26.54 14.50 -7.62
N LEU A 105 -25.38 13.91 -7.89
CA LEU A 105 -25.26 12.49 -8.25
C LEU A 105 -25.35 11.56 -7.02
N ALA A 106 -24.88 11.99 -5.86
CA ALA A 106 -24.94 11.22 -4.61
C ALA A 106 -26.39 10.98 -4.16
N THR A 107 -27.28 11.94 -4.39
CA THR A 107 -28.73 11.76 -4.16
C THR A 107 -29.36 10.72 -5.10
N GLU A 108 -28.80 10.52 -6.30
CA GLU A 108 -29.25 9.43 -7.19
C GLU A 108 -28.61 8.07 -6.83
N VAL A 109 -27.44 8.06 -6.19
CA VAL A 109 -26.74 6.83 -5.74
C VAL A 109 -27.33 6.27 -4.44
N GLU A 110 -27.85 7.10 -3.53
CA GLU A 110 -28.60 6.60 -2.36
C GLU A 110 -29.79 5.73 -2.78
N ASP A 111 -30.53 6.11 -3.83
CA ASP A 111 -31.63 5.33 -4.38
C ASP A 111 -31.16 3.97 -4.98
N VAL A 112 -29.97 3.94 -5.58
CA VAL A 112 -29.37 2.70 -6.14
C VAL A 112 -28.81 1.80 -5.05
N THR A 113 -28.27 2.38 -3.97
CA THR A 113 -27.70 1.63 -2.84
C THR A 113 -28.81 1.01 -1.99
N GLU A 114 -29.95 1.70 -1.83
CA GLU A 114 -31.14 1.14 -1.19
C GLU A 114 -31.72 -0.04 -2.00
N ALA A 115 -31.68 0.05 -3.34
CA ALA A 115 -32.06 -1.04 -4.24
C ALA A 115 -31.12 -2.27 -4.15
N PHE A 116 -29.81 -2.06 -3.97
CA PHE A 116 -28.83 -3.14 -3.78
C PHE A 116 -28.97 -3.81 -2.41
N CYS A 117 -29.19 -3.04 -1.34
CA CYS A 117 -29.48 -3.58 0.00
C CYS A 117 -30.75 -4.43 0.03
N MET A 118 -31.80 -4.02 -0.71
CA MET A 118 -33.02 -4.82 -0.90
C MET A 118 -32.74 -6.13 -1.66
N ALA A 119 -31.90 -6.10 -2.69
CA ALA A 119 -31.54 -7.29 -3.46
C ALA A 119 -30.73 -8.31 -2.62
N GLU A 120 -29.80 -7.84 -1.78
CA GLU A 120 -29.01 -8.69 -0.89
C GLU A 120 -29.87 -9.29 0.24
N ALA A 121 -30.84 -8.54 0.77
CA ALA A 121 -31.81 -9.04 1.74
C ALA A 121 -32.68 -10.16 1.14
N VAL A 122 -33.14 -9.99 -0.11
CA VAL A 122 -33.90 -11.02 -0.85
C VAL A 122 -33.06 -12.26 -1.14
N GLN A 123 -31.77 -12.09 -1.49
CA GLN A 123 -30.84 -13.19 -1.74
C GLN A 123 -30.53 -13.98 -0.46
N LYS A 124 -30.30 -13.30 0.68
CA LYS A 124 -30.11 -13.93 2.00
C LYS A 124 -31.37 -14.64 2.48
N GLN A 125 -32.55 -14.12 2.15
CA GLN A 125 -33.84 -14.74 2.51
C GLN A 125 -34.15 -15.97 1.64
N CYS A 126 -33.72 -15.99 0.38
CA CYS A 126 -33.81 -17.16 -0.50
C CYS A 126 -32.82 -18.28 -0.11
N LEU A 127 -31.60 -17.94 0.32
CA LEU A 127 -30.59 -18.91 0.75
C LEU A 127 -30.93 -19.58 2.10
N ARG A 128 -31.79 -18.95 2.92
CA ARG A 128 -32.26 -19.51 4.20
C ARG A 128 -33.31 -20.62 4.04
N TRP A 129 -33.81 -20.87 2.83
CA TRP A 129 -34.75 -21.95 2.53
C TRP A 129 -34.02 -23.10 1.85
N SER A 130 -33.34 -23.92 2.64
CA SER A 130 -32.69 -25.15 2.15
C SER A 130 -32.80 -26.30 3.16
N ILE A 131 -34.02 -26.81 3.40
CA ILE A 131 -34.28 -28.21 3.80
C ILE A 131 -35.63 -28.67 3.19
N PRO A 132 -35.73 -29.88 2.60
CA PRO A 132 -36.91 -30.36 1.89
C PRO A 132 -37.84 -31.17 2.80
N GLU A 133 -38.80 -30.53 3.48
CA GLU A 133 -39.89 -31.29 4.14
C GLU A 133 -41.21 -30.52 4.31
N ALA A 134 -41.34 -29.32 3.73
CA ALA A 134 -42.57 -28.52 3.80
C ALA A 134 -43.41 -28.52 2.51
N ALA A 135 -42.98 -29.21 1.45
CA ALA A 135 -43.64 -29.17 0.14
C ALA A 135 -44.95 -30.00 0.04
N GLN A 136 -45.39 -30.68 1.11
CA GLN A 136 -46.58 -31.54 1.06
C GLN A 136 -47.80 -31.02 1.82
N ARG A 137 -47.77 -29.81 2.43
CA ARG A 137 -48.93 -29.28 3.20
C ARG A 137 -49.39 -27.86 2.91
N ALA A 138 -48.75 -27.10 2.04
CA ALA A 138 -49.27 -25.79 1.64
C ALA A 138 -49.78 -25.83 0.19
N GLY A 139 -51.07 -26.10 0.03
CA GLY A 139 -51.77 -25.79 -1.22
C GLY A 139 -51.75 -24.29 -1.44
N CYS A 140 -50.79 -23.79 -2.21
CA CYS A 140 -50.70 -22.38 -2.57
C CYS A 140 -50.41 -22.22 -4.06
N SER A 141 -51.48 -22.27 -4.85
CA SER A 141 -51.48 -21.87 -6.25
C SER A 141 -51.53 -20.34 -6.34
N LYS A 142 -50.38 -19.67 -6.42
CA LYS A 142 -50.27 -18.34 -7.06
C LYS A 142 -48.96 -18.21 -7.83
N ARG A 143 -49.12 -18.21 -9.15
CA ARG A 143 -48.11 -17.93 -10.17
C ARG A 143 -47.71 -16.45 -10.05
N PHE A 144 -46.50 -16.17 -9.57
CA PHE A 144 -45.93 -14.81 -9.56
C PHE A 144 -45.26 -14.56 -10.91
N ASP A 145 -45.90 -13.73 -11.74
CA ASP A 145 -45.47 -13.38 -13.09
C ASP A 145 -44.47 -12.21 -13.04
N LEU A 146 -43.19 -12.53 -12.85
CA LEU A 146 -42.08 -11.57 -12.93
C LEU A 146 -41.74 -11.14 -14.37
N GLY A 147 -42.32 -11.78 -15.40
CA GLY A 147 -42.06 -11.46 -16.80
C GLY A 147 -42.71 -10.16 -17.29
N SER A 148 -43.81 -9.73 -16.65
CA SER A 148 -44.62 -8.61 -17.15
C SER A 148 -44.09 -7.21 -16.77
N ARG A 149 -43.36 -7.08 -15.64
CA ARG A 149 -42.83 -5.78 -15.18
C ARG A 149 -41.49 -5.41 -15.83
N ALA A 150 -40.61 -6.38 -16.10
CA ALA A 150 -39.34 -6.14 -16.80
C ALA A 150 -39.56 -5.62 -18.24
N MET A 151 -40.59 -6.12 -18.93
CA MET A 151 -40.93 -5.67 -20.29
C MET A 151 -41.55 -4.25 -20.34
N LYS A 152 -42.11 -3.75 -19.23
CA LYS A 152 -42.74 -2.42 -19.17
C LYS A 152 -41.70 -1.31 -18.99
N ILE A 153 -40.63 -1.58 -18.25
CA ILE A 153 -39.48 -0.66 -18.09
C ILE A 153 -38.67 -0.58 -19.40
N GLN A 154 -38.50 -1.70 -20.09
CA GLN A 154 -37.81 -1.74 -21.39
C GLN A 154 -38.57 -0.99 -22.51
N ARG A 155 -39.91 -0.88 -22.42
CA ARG A 155 -40.72 -0.06 -23.34
C ARG A 155 -40.72 1.43 -23.00
N LEU A 156 -40.49 1.80 -21.75
CA LEU A 156 -40.41 3.21 -21.35
C LEU A 156 -39.05 3.82 -21.72
N LEU A 157 -37.96 3.06 -21.57
CA LEU A 157 -36.62 3.50 -21.99
C LEU A 157 -36.48 3.63 -23.52
N ARG A 158 -37.26 2.85 -24.30
CA ARG A 158 -37.29 2.99 -25.77
C ARG A 158 -38.06 4.22 -26.29
N ARG A 159 -38.91 4.84 -25.46
CA ARG A 159 -39.73 6.01 -25.88
C ARG A 159 -39.11 7.36 -25.52
N GLY A 160 -38.06 7.39 -24.72
CA GLY A 160 -37.37 8.64 -24.33
C GLY A 160 -36.30 9.14 -25.31
N ALA A 161 -35.93 8.36 -26.32
CA ALA A 161 -34.75 8.61 -27.16
C ALA A 161 -35.07 9.22 -28.55
N THR A 162 -36.15 9.98 -28.69
CA THR A 162 -36.42 10.75 -29.92
C THR A 162 -36.89 12.16 -29.59
N TYR A 163 -35.92 13.06 -29.40
CA TYR A 163 -36.09 14.50 -29.62
C TYR A 163 -35.03 14.91 -30.64
N ALA A 164 -35.37 14.78 -31.93
CA ALA A 164 -34.64 15.41 -33.02
C ALA A 164 -35.41 16.67 -33.43
N SER A 165 -34.67 17.77 -33.55
CA SER A 165 -35.15 19.11 -33.90
C SER A 165 -35.68 19.15 -35.34
N PRO A 166 -36.71 19.95 -35.67
CA PRO A 166 -37.30 19.98 -37.01
C PRO A 166 -36.44 20.82 -37.98
N VAL A 167 -36.01 20.19 -39.08
CA VAL A 167 -35.48 20.87 -40.28
C VAL A 167 -36.65 21.17 -41.23
N PRO A 168 -36.70 22.33 -41.91
CA PRO A 168 -37.82 22.68 -42.79
C PRO A 168 -37.80 21.82 -44.06
N GLN A 169 -38.96 21.28 -44.42
CA GLN A 169 -39.19 20.56 -45.67
C GLN A 169 -39.48 21.55 -46.80
N ASP A 170 -38.67 21.52 -47.85
CA ASP A 170 -39.08 22.00 -49.17
C ASP A 170 -39.68 20.86 -50.00
N GLU A 171 -40.78 21.18 -50.67
CA GLU A 171 -41.61 20.31 -51.50
C GLU A 171 -40.86 19.78 -52.72
N TYR A 172 -40.87 18.45 -52.92
CA TYR A 172 -40.81 17.88 -54.26
C TYR A 172 -41.75 16.68 -54.35
N SER A 173 -42.71 16.79 -55.26
CA SER A 173 -43.70 15.77 -55.60
C SER A 173 -43.24 15.01 -56.84
N GLY A 174 -43.35 13.68 -56.82
CA GLY A 174 -42.97 12.86 -57.97
C GLY A 174 -43.03 11.35 -57.72
N SER A 175 -44.25 10.82 -57.79
CA SER A 175 -44.69 9.44 -58.12
C SER A 175 -43.63 8.45 -58.68
N GLU A 176 -43.51 7.25 -58.09
CA GLU A 176 -44.03 5.96 -58.58
C GLU A 176 -43.35 4.77 -57.86
N GLY A 177 -44.11 3.69 -57.68
CA GLY A 177 -43.80 2.57 -56.79
C GLY A 177 -42.54 1.76 -57.14
N GLY A 178 -41.67 1.58 -56.15
CA GLY A 178 -40.61 0.58 -56.12
C GLY A 178 -40.76 -0.31 -54.88
N SER A 179 -40.45 -1.60 -55.03
CA SER A 179 -40.45 -2.58 -53.95
C SER A 179 -39.63 -2.09 -52.76
N LEU A 180 -40.25 -2.13 -51.58
CA LEU A 180 -39.63 -1.75 -50.32
C LEU A 180 -38.75 -2.90 -49.82
N ASP A 181 -37.63 -3.14 -50.52
CA ASP A 181 -36.50 -3.83 -49.92
C ASP A 181 -35.93 -2.86 -48.87
N LEU A 182 -36.31 -3.10 -47.61
CA LEU A 182 -35.63 -2.54 -46.44
C LEU A 182 -34.23 -3.15 -46.43
N ASP A 183 -33.36 -2.64 -47.30
CA ASP A 183 -31.93 -2.68 -47.09
C ASP A 183 -31.70 -1.91 -45.79
N VAL A 184 -31.71 -2.65 -44.69
CA VAL A 184 -31.12 -2.22 -43.44
C VAL A 184 -29.66 -2.03 -43.80
N GLU A 185 -29.29 -0.82 -44.21
CA GLU A 185 -27.91 -0.36 -44.22
C GLU A 185 -27.39 -0.64 -42.82
N GLU A 186 -26.72 -1.79 -42.69
CA GLU A 186 -25.99 -2.16 -41.50
C GLU A 186 -24.89 -1.11 -41.41
N GLU A 187 -25.16 -0.02 -40.68
CA GLU A 187 -24.20 1.06 -40.39
C GLU A 187 -22.97 0.39 -39.80
N LEU A 188 -22.01 0.10 -40.68
CA LEU A 188 -20.83 -0.66 -40.35
C LEU A 188 -20.00 0.26 -39.47
N HIS A 189 -20.09 0.07 -38.15
CA HIS A 189 -19.37 0.89 -37.19
C HIS A 189 -17.88 0.78 -37.48
N GLN A 190 -17.30 1.85 -38.00
CA GLN A 190 -15.86 1.94 -38.23
C GLN A 190 -15.18 2.32 -36.93
N ARG A 191 -14.13 1.58 -36.53
CA ARG A 191 -13.21 2.05 -35.50
C ARG A 191 -12.16 2.89 -36.20
N SER A 192 -12.20 4.20 -35.97
CA SER A 192 -11.18 5.14 -36.42
C SER A 192 -10.19 5.42 -35.29
N LEU A 193 -8.90 5.45 -35.61
CA LEU A 193 -7.93 6.20 -34.84
C LEU A 193 -7.99 7.63 -35.34
N ASP A 194 -8.53 8.53 -34.53
CA ASP A 194 -8.55 9.94 -34.84
C ASP A 194 -7.16 10.53 -34.56
N PRO A 195 -6.44 11.05 -35.58
CA PRO A 195 -5.17 11.70 -35.36
C PRO A 195 -5.30 12.96 -34.50
N SER A 196 -6.50 13.52 -34.27
CA SER A 196 -6.67 14.66 -33.36
C SER A 196 -6.67 14.28 -31.88
N ASP A 197 -6.78 12.99 -31.54
CA ASP A 197 -6.65 12.56 -30.15
C ASP A 197 -5.17 12.72 -29.73
N PRO A 198 -4.88 13.54 -28.70
CA PRO A 198 -3.52 13.79 -28.24
C PRO A 198 -3.01 12.55 -27.50
N ASP A 199 -2.56 11.54 -28.25
CA ASP A 199 -2.01 10.31 -27.74
C ASP A 199 -0.57 10.15 -28.25
N VAL A 200 0.36 10.13 -27.31
CA VAL A 200 1.81 9.92 -27.51
C VAL A 200 2.14 8.83 -28.51
N TYR A 201 1.34 7.76 -28.46
CA TYR A 201 1.59 6.55 -29.22
C TYR A 201 1.02 6.64 -30.63
N LEU A 202 0.02 7.50 -30.87
CA LEU A 202 -0.42 7.88 -32.21
C LEU A 202 0.66 8.70 -32.91
N ASP A 203 1.28 9.66 -32.23
CA ASP A 203 2.38 10.43 -32.80
C ASP A 203 3.63 9.58 -33.06
N ALA A 204 3.92 8.63 -32.17
CA ALA A 204 4.95 7.63 -32.40
C ALA A 204 4.64 6.73 -33.62
N PHE A 205 3.37 6.48 -33.88
CA PHE A 205 2.93 5.71 -35.05
C PHE A 205 3.00 6.55 -36.35
N PHE A 206 2.53 7.80 -36.34
CA PHE A 206 2.50 8.66 -37.51
C PHE A 206 3.85 9.31 -37.84
N GLY A 207 4.73 9.52 -36.86
CA GLY A 207 6.04 10.16 -37.04
C GLY A 207 6.92 9.51 -38.12
N PRO A 208 7.17 8.19 -38.10
CA PRO A 208 7.98 7.53 -39.12
C PRO A 208 7.31 7.58 -40.52
N LEU A 209 5.97 7.61 -40.57
CA LEU A 209 5.23 7.79 -41.82
C LEU A 209 5.41 9.20 -42.37
N PHE A 210 5.38 10.22 -41.51
CA PHE A 210 5.64 11.61 -41.89
C PHE A 210 7.06 11.80 -42.43
N PHE A 211 8.09 11.30 -41.74
CA PHE A 211 9.47 11.38 -42.20
C PHE A 211 9.69 10.62 -43.51
N LYS A 212 9.03 9.46 -43.69
CA LYS A 212 9.05 8.73 -44.95
C LYS A 212 8.43 9.56 -46.08
N LEU A 213 7.31 10.25 -45.83
CA LEU A 213 6.61 11.06 -46.84
C LEU A 213 7.40 12.32 -47.23
N ASP A 214 7.96 13.04 -46.26
CA ASP A 214 8.83 14.19 -46.52
C ASP A 214 10.08 13.78 -47.31
N ARG A 215 10.65 12.60 -47.03
CA ARG A 215 11.76 12.06 -47.81
C ARG A 215 11.34 11.68 -49.22
N ILE A 216 10.21 11.00 -49.43
CA ILE A 216 9.74 10.67 -50.78
C ILE A 216 9.58 11.96 -51.60
N ARG A 217 9.06 13.03 -50.99
CA ARG A 217 8.92 14.35 -51.63
C ARG A 217 10.27 15.00 -51.98
N LYS A 218 11.28 14.90 -51.11
CA LYS A 218 12.59 15.54 -51.29
C LYS A 218 13.57 14.73 -52.13
N GLU A 219 13.63 13.42 -51.92
CA GLU A 219 14.66 12.53 -52.47
C GLU A 219 14.11 11.57 -53.55
N GLY A 220 12.79 11.41 -53.70
CA GLY A 220 12.19 10.45 -54.64
C GLY A 220 12.43 8.97 -54.28
N SER A 221 13.02 8.68 -53.12
CA SER A 221 13.34 7.31 -52.68
C SER A 221 12.34 6.81 -51.64
N ALA A 222 11.66 5.70 -51.95
CA ALA A 222 10.69 5.04 -51.07
C ALA A 222 11.32 4.09 -50.03
N LYS A 223 12.63 3.83 -50.09
CA LYS A 223 13.28 2.85 -49.21
C LYS A 223 13.28 3.34 -47.75
N PRO A 224 12.81 2.54 -46.78
CA PRO A 224 12.83 2.91 -45.37
C PRO A 224 14.29 3.06 -44.90
N ARG A 225 14.58 4.11 -44.12
CA ARG A 225 15.86 4.24 -43.40
C ARG A 225 15.60 4.04 -41.91
N PHE A 226 16.54 3.38 -41.24
CA PHE A 226 16.49 3.21 -39.80
C PHE A 226 16.46 4.55 -39.04
N SER A 227 17.03 5.61 -39.62
CA SER A 227 17.00 6.97 -39.09
C SER A 227 15.58 7.50 -38.84
N ASP A 228 14.59 7.05 -39.62
CA ASP A 228 13.20 7.52 -39.53
C ASP A 228 12.52 7.05 -38.23
N TYR A 229 12.99 5.93 -37.68
CA TYR A 229 12.45 5.30 -36.46
C TYR A 229 13.24 5.68 -35.22
N TRP A 230 14.44 6.21 -35.37
CA TRP A 230 15.39 6.39 -34.27
C TRP A 230 14.89 7.38 -33.21
N LEU A 231 14.35 8.53 -33.63
CA LEU A 231 13.84 9.56 -32.72
C LEU A 231 12.63 9.05 -31.93
N VAL A 232 11.68 8.42 -32.62
CA VAL A 232 10.50 7.82 -32.00
C VAL A 232 10.88 6.70 -31.03
N SER A 233 11.84 5.85 -31.40
CA SER A 233 12.31 4.76 -30.53
C SER A 233 12.94 5.30 -29.25
N ILE A 234 13.76 6.36 -29.34
CA ILE A 234 14.36 7.00 -28.16
C ILE A 234 13.26 7.57 -27.27
N PHE A 235 12.30 8.27 -27.85
CA PHE A 235 11.19 8.87 -27.11
C PHE A 235 10.37 7.80 -26.38
N LEU A 236 10.00 6.71 -27.06
CA LEU A 236 9.25 5.60 -26.46
C LEU A 236 10.06 4.92 -25.36
N LEU A 237 11.36 4.68 -25.56
CA LEU A 237 12.23 4.11 -24.53
C LEU A 237 12.32 5.02 -23.31
N LEU A 238 12.37 6.34 -23.51
CA LEU A 238 12.35 7.31 -22.42
C LEU A 238 11.02 7.25 -21.66
N ASN A 239 9.90 7.26 -22.37
CA ASN A 239 8.56 7.18 -21.75
C ASN A 239 8.38 5.88 -20.95
N VAL A 240 8.71 4.74 -21.57
CA VAL A 240 8.70 3.41 -20.94
C VAL A 240 9.58 3.40 -19.69
N GLY A 241 10.79 3.96 -19.79
CA GLY A 241 11.75 4.03 -18.69
C GLY A 241 11.24 4.87 -17.52
N VAL A 242 10.62 6.03 -17.80
CA VAL A 242 10.04 6.92 -16.78
C VAL A 242 8.86 6.23 -16.09
N GLN A 243 7.89 5.72 -16.84
CA GLN A 243 6.71 5.06 -16.27
C GLN A 243 7.09 3.83 -15.43
N LEU A 244 8.02 3.00 -15.92
CA LEU A 244 8.47 1.82 -15.18
C LEU A 244 9.23 2.21 -13.90
N THR A 245 10.06 3.25 -13.95
CA THR A 245 10.78 3.75 -12.78
C THR A 245 9.82 4.25 -11.70
N ILE A 246 8.79 5.01 -12.09
CA ILE A 246 7.76 5.49 -11.17
C ILE A 246 6.98 4.31 -10.59
N ALA A 247 6.53 3.37 -11.40
CA ALA A 247 5.80 2.19 -10.94
C ALA A 247 6.64 1.34 -9.96
N LEU A 248 7.92 1.11 -10.26
CA LEU A 248 8.83 0.39 -9.36
C LEU A 248 9.04 1.14 -8.04
N LYS A 249 9.10 2.47 -8.07
CA LYS A 249 9.21 3.29 -6.86
C LYS A 249 7.95 3.24 -6.02
N ILE A 250 6.77 3.30 -6.62
CA ILE A 250 5.49 3.11 -5.90
C ILE A 250 5.44 1.72 -5.28
N ALA A 251 5.84 0.68 -6.02
CA ALA A 251 5.89 -0.68 -5.49
C ALA A 251 6.89 -0.80 -4.32
N GLN A 252 8.05 -0.15 -4.40
CA GLN A 252 9.03 -0.11 -3.32
C GLN A 252 8.45 0.57 -2.07
N VAL A 253 7.88 1.77 -2.22
CA VAL A 253 7.27 2.52 -1.12
C VAL A 253 6.14 1.73 -0.48
N GLY A 254 5.26 1.11 -1.28
CA GLY A 254 4.19 0.25 -0.77
C GLY A 254 4.73 -0.94 0.05
N GLN A 255 5.83 -1.56 -0.39
CA GLN A 255 6.48 -2.65 0.34
C GLN A 255 7.19 -2.20 1.62
N GLU A 256 7.72 -0.98 1.67
CA GLU A 256 8.39 -0.46 2.87
C GLU A 256 7.37 -0.08 3.93
N THR A 257 6.32 0.66 3.57
CA THR A 257 5.28 1.13 4.50
C THR A 257 4.51 -0.04 5.13
N TYR A 258 4.02 -0.97 4.29
CA TYR A 258 3.15 -2.05 4.77
C TYR A 258 3.88 -3.34 5.07
N GLY A 259 4.89 -3.63 4.24
CA GLY A 259 5.72 -4.80 4.46
C GLY A 259 6.44 -4.72 5.79
N SER A 260 6.68 -3.54 6.39
CA SER A 260 7.24 -3.45 7.73
C SER A 260 6.35 -4.13 8.77
N ILE A 261 5.07 -3.73 8.91
CA ILE A 261 4.16 -4.31 9.92
C ILE A 261 3.95 -5.80 9.67
N GLY A 262 3.63 -6.18 8.43
CA GLY A 262 3.41 -7.58 8.08
C GLY A 262 4.67 -8.44 8.28
N LYS A 263 5.86 -7.92 7.95
CA LYS A 263 7.12 -8.63 8.19
C LYS A 263 7.47 -8.66 9.68
N SER A 264 7.22 -7.61 10.46
CA SER A 264 7.52 -7.59 11.90
C SER A 264 6.63 -8.57 12.65
N LEU A 265 5.33 -8.59 12.35
CA LEU A 265 4.41 -9.62 12.83
C LEU A 265 4.97 -10.99 12.47
N ASN A 266 5.24 -11.27 11.19
CA ASN A 266 5.61 -12.61 10.73
C ASN A 266 7.04 -13.07 11.10
N ARG A 267 8.00 -12.16 11.24
CA ARG A 267 9.43 -12.51 11.46
C ARG A 267 9.85 -12.48 12.92
N GLY A 268 9.07 -11.83 13.78
CA GLY A 268 9.48 -11.54 15.15
C GLY A 268 8.36 -11.82 16.13
N THR A 269 7.28 -11.05 16.08
CA THR A 269 6.39 -10.93 17.24
C THR A 269 5.23 -11.91 17.28
N CYS A 270 4.75 -12.41 16.14
CA CYS A 270 3.60 -13.30 16.07
C CYS A 270 3.73 -14.38 14.99
N TRP A 271 3.30 -15.61 15.27
CA TRP A 271 3.15 -16.64 14.25
C TRP A 271 1.71 -17.10 14.11
N ARG A 272 1.37 -17.48 12.88
CA ARG A 272 0.07 -18.03 12.54
C ARG A 272 0.10 -19.54 12.77
N ILE A 273 -0.64 -20.01 13.76
CA ILE A 273 -0.65 -21.42 14.18
C ILE A 273 -1.20 -22.34 13.07
N SER A 274 -2.18 -21.86 12.30
CA SER A 274 -2.85 -22.65 11.25
C SER A 274 -1.95 -23.12 10.11
N HIS A 275 -0.80 -22.48 9.86
CA HIS A 275 0.11 -22.89 8.78
C HIS A 275 1.11 -23.97 9.19
N HIS A 276 1.20 -24.28 10.48
CA HIS A 276 2.13 -25.26 11.00
C HIS A 276 1.46 -26.14 12.07
N PRO A 277 0.63 -27.12 11.67
CA PRO A 277 0.05 -28.06 12.63
C PRO A 277 1.12 -28.81 13.44
N GLU A 278 2.33 -28.96 12.89
CA GLU A 278 3.47 -29.55 13.60
C GLU A 278 3.96 -28.70 14.79
N PHE A 279 3.85 -27.37 14.70
CA PHE A 279 4.13 -26.49 15.84
C PHE A 279 3.14 -26.74 16.98
N ILE A 280 1.89 -27.07 16.66
CA ILE A 280 0.87 -27.32 17.68
C ILE A 280 1.28 -28.51 18.54
N GLY A 281 1.67 -29.63 17.93
CA GLY A 281 2.14 -30.80 18.68
C GLY A 281 3.48 -30.59 19.40
N ALA A 282 4.30 -29.64 18.95
CA ALA A 282 5.57 -29.31 19.60
C ALA A 282 5.40 -28.39 20.82
N LEU A 283 4.52 -27.39 20.74
CA LEU A 283 4.33 -26.36 21.76
C LEU A 283 3.17 -26.65 22.71
N TYR A 284 2.13 -27.32 22.24
CA TYR A 284 0.89 -27.50 22.97
C TYR A 284 0.53 -28.99 23.14
N PRO A 285 -0.07 -29.37 24.27
CA PRO A 285 -0.55 -30.72 24.46
C PRO A 285 -1.71 -31.04 23.50
N GLU A 286 -1.72 -32.26 22.96
CA GLU A 286 -2.74 -32.74 22.00
C GLU A 286 -4.19 -32.69 22.55
N ASN A 287 -4.33 -32.65 23.87
CA ASN A 287 -5.62 -32.70 24.57
C ASN A 287 -6.38 -31.36 24.61
N LEU A 288 -5.83 -30.26 24.09
CA LEU A 288 -6.55 -28.99 23.87
C LEU A 288 -7.52 -29.16 22.68
N GLY A 289 -8.56 -29.99 22.87
CA GLY A 289 -9.49 -30.48 21.85
C GLY A 289 -10.32 -29.42 21.12
N GLY A 290 -10.22 -28.15 21.50
CA GLY A 290 -10.83 -27.02 20.79
C GLY A 290 -10.06 -26.54 19.56
N LEU A 291 -8.84 -27.05 19.32
CA LEU A 291 -7.92 -26.48 18.32
C LEU A 291 -8.11 -26.94 16.88
N ARG A 292 -9.05 -27.85 16.63
CA ARG A 292 -9.20 -28.46 15.30
C ARG A 292 -10.14 -27.74 14.36
N ASP A 293 -10.72 -26.61 14.77
CA ASP A 293 -11.55 -25.80 13.87
C ASP A 293 -10.65 -25.02 12.91
N SER A 294 -10.17 -25.71 11.87
CA SER A 294 -9.23 -25.21 10.85
C SER A 294 -9.73 -23.97 10.10
N SER A 295 -10.99 -23.60 10.31
CA SER A 295 -11.63 -22.42 9.73
C SER A 295 -11.19 -21.11 10.41
N LYS A 296 -10.74 -21.16 11.68
CA LYS A 296 -10.35 -19.96 12.44
C LYS A 296 -8.85 -19.72 12.39
N ILE A 297 -8.48 -18.51 12.00
CA ILE A 297 -7.09 -18.05 11.97
C ILE A 297 -6.71 -17.63 13.39
N ASP A 298 -6.07 -18.54 14.13
CA ASP A 298 -5.50 -18.24 15.45
C ASP A 298 -4.05 -17.74 15.32
N PHE A 299 -3.71 -16.70 16.08
CA PHE A 299 -2.37 -16.11 16.20
C PHE A 299 -1.80 -16.38 17.59
N ASP A 300 -0.50 -16.69 17.66
CA ASP A 300 0.24 -16.65 18.92
C ASP A 300 1.36 -15.60 18.79
N CYS A 301 1.30 -14.62 19.68
CA CYS A 301 2.24 -13.50 19.78
C CYS A 301 3.13 -13.59 21.03
N THR A 302 3.12 -14.73 21.72
CA THR A 302 3.96 -14.97 22.89
C THR A 302 5.34 -15.46 22.49
N GLN A 303 6.36 -15.31 23.34
CA GLN A 303 7.65 -15.95 23.10
C GLN A 303 7.52 -17.48 23.19
N PRO A 304 8.19 -18.28 22.34
CA PRO A 304 8.03 -19.74 22.40
C PRO A 304 8.41 -20.31 23.77
N MET A 305 9.45 -19.73 24.39
CA MET A 305 9.87 -20.07 25.75
C MET A 305 8.81 -19.78 26.79
N LEU A 306 8.10 -18.67 26.64
CA LEU A 306 7.02 -18.29 27.55
C LEU A 306 5.84 -19.24 27.40
N THR A 307 5.45 -19.53 26.16
CA THR A 307 4.41 -20.52 25.82
C THR A 307 4.72 -21.88 26.43
N LEU A 308 5.94 -22.39 26.23
CA LEU A 308 6.37 -23.67 26.78
C LEU A 308 6.41 -23.68 28.31
N SER A 309 6.76 -22.55 28.93
CA SER A 309 6.78 -22.42 30.40
C SER A 309 5.39 -22.50 31.03
N ILE A 310 4.33 -22.22 30.26
CA ILE A 310 2.93 -22.39 30.70
C ILE A 310 2.54 -23.88 30.71
N PHE A 311 3.20 -24.70 29.90
CA PHE A 311 2.95 -26.14 29.76
C PHE A 311 4.16 -26.98 30.19
N PRO A 312 4.49 -27.01 31.49
CA PRO A 312 5.67 -27.73 32.00
C PRO A 312 5.74 -29.19 31.54
N GLU A 313 4.60 -29.88 31.47
CA GLU A 313 4.51 -31.30 31.06
C GLU A 313 5.13 -31.58 29.67
N SER A 314 5.18 -30.58 28.77
CA SER A 314 5.77 -30.76 27.43
C SER A 314 7.29 -30.55 27.41
N LEU A 315 7.84 -29.93 28.46
CA LEU A 315 9.27 -29.65 28.60
C LEU A 315 10.06 -30.86 29.09
N ASP A 316 9.48 -31.61 30.02
CA ASP A 316 10.05 -32.82 30.62
C ASP A 316 9.67 -34.04 29.77
N THR A 317 10.52 -34.34 28.78
CA THR A 317 10.28 -35.38 27.78
C THR A 317 10.54 -36.79 28.31
N ASN A 318 11.37 -36.93 29.35
CA ASN A 318 11.69 -38.21 29.96
C ASN A 318 10.88 -38.48 31.25
N HIS A 319 10.06 -37.52 31.69
CA HIS A 319 9.22 -37.56 32.88
C HIS A 319 10.01 -37.79 34.18
N ASP A 320 11.23 -37.26 34.27
CA ASP A 320 12.08 -37.41 35.45
C ASP A 320 11.85 -36.31 36.52
N GLY A 321 10.95 -35.36 36.24
CA GLY A 321 10.63 -34.23 37.09
C GLY A 321 11.62 -33.07 36.99
N PHE A 322 12.54 -33.11 36.03
CA PHE A 322 13.50 -32.05 35.75
C PHE A 322 13.55 -31.73 34.26
N TRP A 323 13.59 -30.44 33.94
CA TRP A 323 13.94 -30.00 32.61
C TRP A 323 15.46 -29.87 32.49
N THR A 324 16.07 -30.61 31.57
CA THR A 324 17.53 -30.71 31.42
C THR A 324 18.05 -29.95 30.18
N ILE A 325 19.35 -29.62 30.13
CA ILE A 325 19.95 -28.94 28.96
C ILE A 325 19.73 -29.74 27.67
N ASP A 326 19.83 -31.07 27.72
CA ASP A 326 19.73 -31.91 26.52
C ASP A 326 18.32 -31.83 25.91
N GLU A 327 17.28 -31.81 26.75
CA GLU A 327 15.90 -31.59 26.33
C GLU A 327 15.67 -30.19 25.77
N VAL A 328 16.26 -29.17 26.41
CA VAL A 328 16.22 -27.79 25.90
C VAL A 328 16.85 -27.72 24.50
N VAL A 329 17.99 -28.38 24.27
CA VAL A 329 18.66 -28.40 22.97
C VAL A 329 17.82 -29.14 21.93
N ALA A 330 17.20 -30.27 22.29
CA ALA A 330 16.31 -31.01 21.41
C ALA A 330 15.08 -30.17 21.01
N ARG A 331 14.43 -29.52 21.97
CA ARG A 331 13.28 -28.62 21.71
C ARG A 331 13.69 -27.38 20.93
N GLN A 332 14.85 -26.80 21.23
CA GLN A 332 15.40 -25.68 20.48
C GLN A 332 15.65 -26.05 19.02
N ALA A 333 16.22 -27.24 18.75
CA ALA A 333 16.43 -27.73 17.40
C ALA A 333 15.10 -27.95 16.66
N GLN A 334 14.10 -28.52 17.35
CA GLN A 334 12.75 -28.69 16.80
C GLN A 334 12.14 -27.33 16.41
N LEU A 335 12.11 -26.35 17.31
CA LEU A 335 11.55 -25.02 17.03
C LEU A 335 12.33 -24.24 15.97
N ALA A 336 13.66 -24.38 15.96
CA ALA A 336 14.51 -23.79 14.92
C ALA A 336 14.25 -24.40 13.55
N SER A 337 14.02 -25.72 13.46
CA SER A 337 13.67 -26.40 12.21
C SER A 337 12.35 -25.91 11.62
N LEU A 338 11.45 -25.44 12.48
CA LEU A 338 10.17 -24.83 12.09
C LEU A 338 10.29 -23.33 11.81
N GLY A 339 11.50 -22.75 11.84
CA GLY A 339 11.77 -21.36 11.47
C GLY A 339 11.74 -20.35 12.62
N SER A 340 11.56 -20.78 13.88
CA SER A 340 11.56 -19.87 15.03
C SER A 340 12.98 -19.39 15.34
N LYS A 341 13.27 -18.11 15.03
CA LYS A 341 14.52 -17.47 15.44
C LYS A 341 14.62 -17.26 16.95
N MET A 342 13.48 -17.16 17.63
CA MET A 342 13.42 -16.97 19.08
C MET A 342 13.79 -18.22 19.88
N ALA A 343 13.83 -19.39 19.23
CA ALA A 343 14.41 -20.59 19.81
C ALA A 343 15.91 -20.41 20.11
N ALA A 344 16.61 -19.50 19.40
CA ALA A 344 18.00 -19.17 19.69
C ALA A 344 18.11 -18.46 21.06
N GLY A 345 18.47 -19.22 22.09
CA GLY A 345 18.66 -18.71 23.45
C GLY A 345 17.82 -19.38 24.53
N MET A 346 17.04 -20.42 24.20
CA MET A 346 16.28 -21.20 25.19
C MET A 346 17.17 -21.69 26.33
N ASN A 347 18.37 -22.20 26.01
CA ASN A 347 19.36 -22.63 26.99
C ASN A 347 19.77 -21.53 27.99
N LYS A 348 19.99 -20.30 27.53
CA LYS A 348 20.33 -19.15 28.37
C LYS A 348 19.16 -18.77 29.27
N THR A 349 17.94 -18.84 28.75
CA THR A 349 16.73 -18.57 29.54
C THR A 349 16.51 -19.64 30.61
N MET A 350 16.67 -20.92 30.27
CA MET A 350 16.59 -22.03 31.23
C MET A 350 17.66 -21.91 32.34
N LEU A 351 18.89 -21.52 32.00
CA LEU A 351 19.94 -21.22 32.98
C LEU A 351 19.57 -20.09 33.94
N ARG A 352 18.95 -19.01 33.42
CA ARG A 352 18.46 -17.89 34.25
C ARG A 352 17.32 -18.34 35.17
N MET A 353 16.40 -19.15 34.66
CA MET A 353 15.32 -19.76 35.44
C MET A 353 15.87 -20.61 36.59
N ALA A 354 16.79 -21.53 36.30
CA ALA A 354 17.41 -22.38 37.31
C ALA A 354 18.15 -21.58 38.38
N LYS A 355 18.90 -20.55 37.98
CA LYS A 355 19.59 -19.65 38.92
C LYS A 355 18.63 -18.86 39.79
N TYR A 356 17.55 -18.36 39.20
CA TYR A 356 16.53 -17.63 39.96
C TYR A 356 15.85 -18.57 40.96
N ASP A 357 15.47 -19.77 40.53
CA ASP A 357 14.82 -20.77 41.38
C ASP A 357 15.69 -21.15 42.58
N GLU A 358 16.97 -21.46 42.34
CA GLU A 358 17.96 -21.79 43.37
C GLU A 358 18.10 -20.68 44.42
N THR A 359 17.96 -19.41 44.02
CA THR A 359 18.14 -18.25 44.91
C THR A 359 16.85 -17.88 45.66
N ASN A 360 15.68 -18.03 45.05
CA ASN A 360 14.44 -17.41 45.53
C ASN A 360 13.39 -18.41 46.05
N ARG A 361 13.44 -19.69 45.65
CA ARG A 361 12.47 -20.70 46.12
C ARG A 361 13.09 -21.54 47.24
N PRO A 362 12.58 -21.45 48.48
CA PRO A 362 13.04 -22.31 49.57
C PRO A 362 12.84 -23.78 49.22
N GLY A 363 13.89 -24.59 49.37
CA GLY A 363 13.85 -26.02 49.01
C GLY A 363 13.90 -26.30 47.50
N SER A 364 14.33 -25.35 46.68
CA SER A 364 14.57 -25.59 45.26
C SER A 364 15.52 -26.78 45.05
N ARG A 365 15.15 -27.66 44.11
CA ARG A 365 15.99 -28.78 43.63
C ARG A 365 16.68 -28.47 42.30
N SER A 366 16.51 -27.25 41.79
CA SER A 366 17.18 -26.79 40.58
C SER A 366 18.67 -26.63 40.84
N THR A 367 19.51 -27.01 39.89
CA THR A 367 20.97 -26.89 40.03
C THR A 367 21.56 -26.11 38.88
N THR A 368 22.35 -25.08 39.19
CA THR A 368 23.12 -24.32 38.19
C THR A 368 24.49 -24.92 37.88
N THR A 369 24.96 -25.87 38.71
CA THR A 369 26.18 -26.64 38.49
C THR A 369 25.91 -27.82 37.55
N ARG A 370 26.88 -28.17 36.69
CA ARG A 370 26.68 -29.21 35.68
C ARG A 370 26.43 -30.58 36.32
N PRO A 371 25.42 -31.35 35.86
CA PRO A 371 24.45 -30.99 34.82
C PRO A 371 23.39 -30.00 35.31
N VAL A 372 23.11 -28.97 34.51
CA VAL A 372 22.09 -27.97 34.85
C VAL A 372 20.72 -28.59 34.64
N LYS A 373 19.86 -28.46 35.64
CA LYS A 373 18.50 -28.98 35.66
C LYS A 373 17.58 -28.02 36.37
N LEU A 374 16.37 -27.84 35.84
CA LEU A 374 15.31 -27.02 36.41
C LEU A 374 14.19 -27.94 36.91
N ASP A 375 13.90 -27.88 38.21
CA ASP A 375 12.86 -28.69 38.86
C ASP A 375 11.47 -28.32 38.32
N MET A 376 10.66 -29.29 37.89
CA MET A 376 9.34 -29.00 37.30
C MET A 376 8.36 -28.33 38.28
N GLU A 377 8.57 -28.46 39.59
CA GLU A 377 7.84 -27.71 40.61
C GLU A 377 8.07 -26.19 40.54
N PHE A 378 9.16 -25.75 39.91
CA PHE A 378 9.41 -24.34 39.61
C PHE A 378 8.24 -23.73 38.81
N PHE A 379 7.82 -24.39 37.73
CA PHE A 379 6.77 -23.87 36.85
C PHE A 379 5.42 -23.83 37.55
N LYS A 380 5.15 -24.78 38.46
CA LYS A 380 3.93 -24.76 39.28
C LYS A 380 3.95 -23.60 40.27
N PHE A 381 5.08 -23.41 40.96
CA PHE A 381 5.24 -22.34 41.96
C PHE A 381 5.17 -20.94 41.35
N TYR A 382 5.80 -20.72 40.19
CA TYR A 382 5.83 -19.42 39.50
C TYR A 382 4.79 -19.28 38.38
N LYS A 383 3.83 -20.20 38.26
CA LYS A 383 2.88 -20.27 37.14
C LYS A 383 2.18 -18.94 36.87
N GLY A 384 1.59 -18.36 37.91
CA GLY A 384 0.87 -17.08 37.82
C GLY A 384 1.74 -15.94 37.33
N LYS A 385 2.95 -15.83 37.87
CA LYS A 385 3.93 -14.79 37.49
C LYS A 385 4.44 -14.96 36.07
N ILE A 386 4.63 -16.21 35.63
CA ILE A 386 4.99 -16.53 34.25
C ILE A 386 3.84 -16.17 33.30
N GLN A 387 2.60 -16.50 33.65
CA GLN A 387 1.43 -16.16 32.84
C GLN A 387 1.25 -14.64 32.66
N VAL A 388 1.56 -13.82 33.67
CA VAL A 388 1.54 -12.36 33.53
C VAL A 388 2.50 -11.86 32.44
N CYS A 389 3.63 -12.52 32.24
CA CYS A 389 4.58 -12.14 31.18
C CYS A 389 4.03 -12.28 29.75
N VAL A 390 2.87 -12.94 29.56
CA VAL A 390 2.21 -13.09 28.25
C VAL A 390 1.82 -11.76 27.63
N ALA A 391 1.55 -10.75 28.46
CA ALA A 391 1.09 -9.46 27.96
C ALA A 391 2.15 -8.67 27.19
N ASN A 392 3.45 -8.95 27.37
CA ASN A 392 4.59 -8.25 26.76
C ASN A 392 4.69 -6.72 26.99
N ASP A 393 3.60 -6.02 27.30
CA ASP A 393 3.54 -4.60 27.71
C ASP A 393 2.79 -4.45 29.05
N LYS A 394 3.41 -3.71 29.98
CA LYS A 394 2.85 -3.45 31.32
C LYS A 394 1.52 -2.69 31.29
N ASN A 395 1.27 -1.87 30.27
CA ASN A 395 0.04 -1.09 30.17
C ASN A 395 -1.20 -1.98 29.98
N LEU A 396 -1.00 -3.25 29.58
CA LEU A 396 -2.08 -4.23 29.42
C LEU A 396 -2.58 -4.85 30.73
N CYS A 397 -1.92 -4.61 31.85
CA CYS A 397 -2.35 -5.12 33.15
C CYS A 397 -3.79 -4.71 33.49
N GLY A 398 -4.19 -3.48 33.14
CA GLY A 398 -5.57 -3.02 33.31
C GLY A 398 -6.57 -3.74 32.39
N ASN A 399 -6.17 -4.15 31.18
CA ASN A 399 -7.01 -4.93 30.28
C ASN A 399 -7.22 -6.36 30.81
N LEU A 400 -6.17 -6.97 31.37
CA LEU A 400 -6.24 -8.28 32.01
C LEU A 400 -7.12 -8.27 33.26
N GLU A 401 -7.09 -7.19 34.04
CA GLU A 401 -7.97 -7.02 35.19
C GLU A 401 -9.43 -6.76 34.76
N ALA A 402 -9.65 -5.88 33.78
CA ALA A 402 -10.99 -5.62 33.24
C ALA A 402 -11.65 -6.87 32.64
N SER A 403 -10.86 -7.78 32.07
CA SER A 403 -11.32 -9.08 31.55
C SER A 403 -11.39 -10.19 32.61
N LYS A 404 -11.10 -9.87 33.88
CA LYS A 404 -11.07 -10.82 35.02
C LYS A 404 -10.14 -12.01 34.80
N GLN A 405 -9.08 -11.81 34.02
CA GLN A 405 -8.01 -12.78 33.82
C GLN A 405 -6.89 -12.61 34.84
N LEU A 406 -6.58 -11.37 35.22
CA LEU A 406 -5.51 -11.08 36.17
C LEU A 406 -5.70 -11.71 37.58
N PRO A 407 -6.92 -11.69 38.19
CA PRO A 407 -7.15 -12.36 39.48
C PRO A 407 -6.86 -13.87 39.44
N LYS A 408 -7.13 -14.50 38.30
CA LYS A 408 -6.87 -15.94 38.08
C LYS A 408 -5.38 -16.23 38.00
N MET A 409 -4.58 -15.32 37.44
CA MET A 409 -3.14 -15.48 37.33
C MET A 409 -2.44 -15.26 38.67
N LEU A 410 -2.81 -14.21 39.42
CA LEU A 410 -2.12 -13.84 40.67
C LEU A 410 -2.60 -14.63 41.90
N GLY A 411 -3.63 -15.48 41.76
CA GLY A 411 -3.99 -16.46 42.78
C GLY A 411 -5.01 -15.98 43.82
N GLY A 412 -6.02 -15.20 43.42
CA GLY A 412 -7.24 -15.00 44.20
C GLY A 412 -7.77 -13.56 44.27
N ASP A 413 -8.99 -13.44 44.79
CA ASP A 413 -9.74 -12.19 44.95
C ASP A 413 -9.35 -11.38 46.21
N ALA A 414 -8.22 -11.72 46.84
CA ALA A 414 -7.84 -11.16 48.14
C ALA A 414 -7.27 -9.73 48.07
N LEU A 415 -6.71 -9.36 46.92
CA LEU A 415 -6.18 -8.01 46.66
C LEU A 415 -7.28 -7.11 46.08
N GLU A 416 -7.13 -5.80 46.19
CA GLU A 416 -7.99 -4.87 45.45
C GLU A 416 -7.59 -4.82 43.97
N ASP A 417 -8.50 -4.37 43.09
CA ASP A 417 -8.28 -4.33 41.64
C ASP A 417 -7.03 -3.49 41.29
N GLU A 418 -6.80 -2.36 41.97
CA GLU A 418 -5.63 -1.49 41.77
C GLU A 418 -4.31 -2.17 42.20
N ASP A 419 -4.32 -2.88 43.33
CA ASP A 419 -3.13 -3.59 43.84
C ASP A 419 -2.69 -4.71 42.90
N ARG A 420 -3.65 -5.44 42.31
CA ARG A 420 -3.34 -6.49 41.31
C ARG A 420 -2.72 -5.91 40.05
N VAL A 421 -3.23 -4.78 39.56
CA VAL A 421 -2.67 -4.08 38.40
C VAL A 421 -1.26 -3.61 38.71
N ALA A 422 -1.01 -3.03 39.89
CA ALA A 422 0.32 -2.61 40.31
C ALA A 422 1.30 -3.79 40.44
N GLU A 423 0.86 -4.93 41.01
CA GLU A 423 1.68 -6.15 41.07
C GLU A 423 2.00 -6.69 39.68
N CYS A 424 1.03 -6.67 38.76
CA CYS A 424 1.23 -7.05 37.36
C CYS A 424 2.30 -6.16 36.69
N GLU A 425 2.22 -4.85 36.85
CA GLU A 425 3.20 -3.91 36.30
C GLU A 425 4.60 -4.12 36.88
N ASP A 426 4.71 -4.40 38.19
CA ASP A 426 5.98 -4.74 38.84
C ASP A 426 6.55 -6.04 38.28
N LEU A 427 5.74 -7.09 38.14
CA LEU A 427 6.17 -8.36 37.55
C LEU A 427 6.67 -8.18 36.11
N MET A 428 5.97 -7.38 35.30
CA MET A 428 6.37 -7.15 33.91
C MET A 428 7.64 -6.31 33.78
N SER A 429 7.91 -5.41 34.74
CA SER A 429 9.10 -4.56 34.73
C SER A 429 10.31 -5.20 35.41
N THR A 430 10.12 -6.03 36.43
CA THR A 430 11.21 -6.61 37.23
C THR A 430 11.39 -8.12 36.98
N PHE A 431 10.32 -8.90 37.04
CA PHE A 431 10.36 -10.36 36.97
C PHE A 431 10.59 -10.85 35.54
N CYS A 432 9.75 -10.45 34.58
CA CYS A 432 9.80 -10.97 33.20
C CYS A 432 11.16 -10.69 32.50
N PRO A 433 11.74 -9.47 32.57
CA PRO A 433 13.03 -9.19 31.96
C PRO A 433 14.19 -9.94 32.64
N LYS A 434 14.10 -10.19 33.95
CA LYS A 434 15.12 -10.95 34.68
C LYS A 434 15.13 -12.43 34.27
N PHE A 435 13.97 -12.99 33.97
CA PHE A 435 13.80 -14.37 33.54
C PHE A 435 14.13 -14.59 32.06
N PHE A 436 13.41 -13.89 31.19
CA PHE A 436 13.48 -14.08 29.74
C PHE A 436 14.57 -13.24 29.08
N GLY A 437 15.12 -12.25 29.81
CA GLY A 437 16.29 -11.49 29.40
C GLY A 437 16.03 -10.41 28.36
N SER A 438 17.10 -10.07 27.64
CA SER A 438 17.09 -9.08 26.56
C SER A 438 16.09 -9.40 25.45
N ASN A 439 15.80 -10.68 25.19
CA ASN A 439 14.82 -11.05 24.16
C ASN A 439 13.41 -10.57 24.54
N TYR A 440 13.05 -10.65 25.82
CA TYR A 440 11.76 -10.14 26.31
C TYR A 440 11.68 -8.62 26.25
N GLN A 441 12.75 -7.94 26.65
CA GLN A 441 12.83 -6.49 26.51
C GLN A 441 12.73 -6.04 25.05
N TRP A 442 13.39 -6.76 24.13
CA TRP A 442 13.30 -6.49 22.70
C TRP A 442 11.88 -6.66 22.18
N ILE A 443 11.20 -7.75 22.53
CA ILE A 443 9.81 -7.95 22.09
C ILE A 443 8.88 -6.93 22.72
N SER A 444 9.04 -6.61 23.99
CA SER A 444 8.26 -5.55 24.64
C SER A 444 8.44 -4.21 23.92
N TYR A 445 9.68 -3.87 23.53
CA TYR A 445 9.98 -2.69 22.72
C TYR A 445 9.34 -2.76 21.32
N GLU A 446 9.48 -3.88 20.61
CA GLU A 446 8.91 -4.08 19.27
C GLU A 446 7.38 -4.05 19.29
N THR A 447 6.75 -4.65 20.31
CA THR A 447 5.32 -4.56 20.58
C THR A 447 4.91 -3.11 20.81
N SER A 448 5.62 -2.34 21.65
CA SER A 448 5.27 -0.94 21.87
C SER A 448 5.38 -0.09 20.59
N GLN A 449 6.38 -0.35 19.73
CA GLN A 449 6.54 0.33 18.44
C GLN A 449 5.43 -0.05 17.44
N LEU A 450 5.05 -1.32 17.38
CA LEU A 450 3.99 -1.80 16.48
C LEU A 450 2.60 -1.36 16.94
N CYS A 451 2.38 -1.36 18.25
CA CYS A 451 1.08 -1.03 18.82
C CYS A 451 0.80 0.48 18.76
N GLY A 452 1.85 1.31 18.82
CA GLY A 452 1.75 2.77 18.81
C GLY A 452 1.51 3.32 20.21
N GLU A 453 1.10 4.59 20.29
CA GLU A 453 0.87 5.24 21.58
C GLU A 453 -0.34 4.64 22.31
N PRO A 454 -0.23 4.38 23.64
CA PRO A 454 -1.33 3.91 24.45
C PRO A 454 -2.27 5.05 24.85
N GLU A 455 -3.57 4.87 24.62
CA GLU A 455 -4.66 5.71 25.13
C GLU A 455 -5.33 5.02 26.32
N PHE A 456 -5.47 5.72 27.43
CA PHE A 456 -6.04 5.15 28.66
C PHE A 456 -7.50 5.60 28.85
N HIS A 457 -8.39 4.63 29.08
CA HIS A 457 -9.78 4.86 29.42
C HIS A 457 -10.12 4.17 30.73
N ARG A 458 -10.75 4.88 31.65
CA ARG A 458 -11.17 4.31 32.93
C ARG A 458 -12.44 3.48 32.76
N VAL A 459 -12.38 2.19 33.10
CA VAL A 459 -13.52 1.26 33.10
C VAL A 459 -13.69 0.73 34.51
N GLY A 460 -14.63 1.32 35.26
CA GLY A 460 -14.74 1.09 36.71
C GLY A 460 -13.57 1.74 37.46
N ASP A 461 -12.86 0.95 38.25
CA ASP A 461 -11.68 1.38 39.02
C ASP A 461 -10.35 1.05 38.36
N VAL A 462 -10.38 0.57 37.11
CA VAL A 462 -9.19 0.15 36.38
C VAL A 462 -9.03 0.96 35.09
N ASN A 463 -7.79 1.32 34.78
CA ASN A 463 -7.44 1.97 33.51
C ASN A 463 -7.25 0.91 32.43
N LYS A 464 -8.17 0.84 31.46
CA LYS A 464 -8.00 0.04 30.24
C LYS A 464 -7.14 0.83 29.24
N VAL A 465 -6.21 0.16 28.58
CA VAL A 465 -5.42 0.73 27.48
C VAL A 465 -6.00 0.32 26.12
N THR A 466 -6.11 1.29 25.24
CA THR A 466 -6.38 1.13 23.81
C THR A 466 -5.15 1.60 23.05
N TYR A 467 -4.68 0.82 22.07
CA TYR A 467 -3.53 1.23 21.26
C TYR A 467 -3.99 1.79 19.92
N GLN A 468 -3.30 2.82 19.42
CA GLN A 468 -3.61 3.48 18.15
C GLN A 468 -3.66 2.52 16.96
N SER A 469 -2.75 1.54 16.91
CA SER A 469 -2.79 0.53 15.84
C SER A 469 -4.07 -0.31 15.89
N VAL A 470 -4.56 -0.65 17.08
CA VAL A 470 -5.79 -1.44 17.19
C VAL A 470 -6.98 -0.63 16.71
N THR A 471 -7.12 0.63 17.12
CA THR A 471 -8.22 1.48 16.61
C THR A 471 -8.17 1.62 15.09
N THR A 472 -6.96 1.75 14.52
CA THR A 472 -6.75 1.80 13.07
C THR A 472 -7.20 0.52 12.36
N TYR A 473 -6.85 -0.66 12.87
CA TYR A 473 -7.15 -1.94 12.20
C TYR A 473 -8.52 -2.51 12.57
N LYS A 474 -8.97 -2.32 13.81
CA LYS A 474 -10.17 -2.93 14.39
C LYS A 474 -10.69 -2.13 15.60
N GLY A 475 -11.85 -1.52 15.48
CA GLY A 475 -12.56 -0.94 16.63
C GLY A 475 -13.71 -0.04 16.20
N ASP A 476 -13.41 0.83 15.25
CA ASP A 476 -14.37 1.81 14.74
C ASP A 476 -14.93 1.41 13.37
N SER A 477 -16.05 2.01 12.99
CA SER A 477 -16.62 1.87 11.64
C SER A 477 -15.64 2.25 10.54
N ASP A 478 -14.68 3.12 10.88
CA ASP A 478 -13.67 3.72 10.01
C ASP A 478 -12.34 2.96 10.05
N SER A 479 -12.24 1.93 10.89
CA SER A 479 -11.08 1.04 10.91
C SER A 479 -10.91 0.30 9.58
N ILE A 480 -9.71 -0.21 9.29
CA ILE A 480 -9.39 -0.92 8.04
C ILE A 480 -10.33 -2.12 7.82
N LEU A 481 -10.73 -2.81 8.89
CA LEU A 481 -11.69 -3.92 8.82
C LEU A 481 -13.15 -3.45 8.92
N GLY A 482 -13.38 -2.18 9.18
CA GLY A 482 -14.67 -1.52 9.23
C GLY A 482 -15.32 -1.48 7.84
N HIS A 483 -16.64 -1.58 7.82
CA HIS A 483 -17.40 -1.60 6.57
C HIS A 483 -17.25 -0.30 5.77
N ILE A 484 -17.15 0.87 6.43
CA ILE A 484 -17.00 2.16 5.76
C ILE A 484 -15.69 2.22 4.99
N PHE A 485 -14.60 1.79 5.62
CA PHE A 485 -13.30 1.73 4.95
C PHE A 485 -13.31 0.76 3.77
N VAL A 486 -13.86 -0.44 3.96
CA VAL A 486 -13.92 -1.45 2.89
C VAL A 486 -14.75 -0.97 1.71
N THR A 487 -15.94 -0.39 1.93
CA THR A 487 -16.76 0.13 0.83
C THR A 487 -16.07 1.28 0.11
N PHE A 488 -15.41 2.18 0.85
CA PHE A 488 -14.66 3.28 0.25
C PHE A 488 -13.48 2.77 -0.58
N LEU A 489 -12.75 1.77 -0.09
CA LEU A 489 -11.69 1.10 -0.85
C LEU A 489 -12.20 0.42 -2.11
N VAL A 490 -13.38 -0.25 -2.05
CA VAL A 490 -14.03 -0.84 -3.22
C VAL A 490 -14.31 0.24 -4.27
N LEU A 491 -14.86 1.38 -3.85
CA LEU A 491 -15.16 2.49 -4.76
C LEU A 491 -13.88 3.07 -5.39
N MET A 492 -12.83 3.30 -4.61
CA MET A 492 -11.55 3.82 -5.12
C MET A 492 -10.87 2.85 -6.09
N LEU A 493 -10.86 1.55 -5.77
CA LEU A 493 -10.33 0.52 -6.67
C LEU A 493 -11.18 0.39 -7.94
N PHE A 494 -12.50 0.52 -7.84
CA PHE A 494 -13.39 0.52 -9.00
C PHE A 494 -13.11 1.71 -9.92
N VAL A 495 -13.00 2.93 -9.38
CA VAL A 495 -12.62 4.12 -10.15
C VAL A 495 -11.26 3.93 -10.80
N TRP A 496 -10.27 3.44 -10.06
CA TRP A 496 -8.94 3.13 -10.59
C TRP A 496 -8.99 2.13 -11.75
N ILE A 497 -9.73 1.03 -11.62
CA ILE A 497 -9.89 0.03 -12.69
C ILE A 497 -10.61 0.64 -13.90
N MET A 498 -11.59 1.52 -13.70
CA MET A 498 -12.27 2.21 -14.79
C MET A 498 -11.36 3.18 -15.54
N LEU A 499 -10.48 3.91 -14.82
CA LEU A 499 -9.44 4.75 -15.44
C LEU A 499 -8.44 3.90 -16.23
N MET A 500 -7.99 2.77 -15.69
CA MET A 500 -7.12 1.87 -16.45
C MET A 500 -7.83 1.23 -17.65
N LEU A 501 -9.13 1.01 -17.57
CA LEU A 501 -9.92 0.45 -18.67
C LEU A 501 -10.01 1.40 -19.88
N SER A 502 -10.02 2.73 -19.68
CA SER A 502 -9.92 3.66 -20.82
C SER A 502 -8.58 3.52 -21.54
N GLU A 503 -7.48 3.37 -20.79
CA GLU A 503 -6.17 3.11 -21.38
C GLU A 503 -6.12 1.78 -22.14
N PHE A 504 -6.66 0.70 -21.55
CA PHE A 504 -6.74 -0.59 -22.25
C PHE A 504 -7.58 -0.53 -23.53
N ARG A 505 -8.64 0.29 -23.57
CA ARG A 505 -9.43 0.50 -24.79
C ARG A 505 -8.64 1.23 -25.86
N SER A 506 -7.89 2.27 -25.51
CA SER A 506 -6.98 2.96 -26.45
C SER A 506 -5.95 1.98 -27.02
N ILE A 507 -5.28 1.21 -26.14
CA ILE A 507 -4.30 0.19 -26.52
C ILE A 507 -4.93 -0.86 -27.45
N PHE A 508 -6.12 -1.38 -27.09
CA PHE A 508 -6.81 -2.37 -27.90
C PHE A 508 -7.25 -1.83 -29.26
N ASN A 509 -7.71 -0.58 -29.34
CA ASN A 509 -8.04 0.07 -30.62
C ASN A 509 -6.79 0.18 -31.50
N LEU A 510 -5.66 0.60 -30.94
CA LEU A 510 -4.38 0.65 -31.66
C LEU A 510 -3.97 -0.74 -32.17
N PHE A 511 -4.00 -1.76 -31.30
CA PHE A 511 -3.72 -3.15 -31.68
C PHE A 511 -4.65 -3.63 -32.80
N HIS A 512 -5.95 -3.35 -32.67
CA HIS A 512 -6.97 -3.76 -33.63
C HIS A 512 -6.71 -3.11 -35.01
N VAL A 513 -6.50 -1.80 -35.07
CA VAL A 513 -6.25 -1.10 -36.32
C VAL A 513 -4.94 -1.57 -36.98
N LEU A 514 -3.87 -1.75 -36.21
CA LEU A 514 -2.60 -2.27 -36.72
C LEU A 514 -2.72 -3.69 -37.28
N TRP A 515 -3.53 -4.53 -36.64
CA TRP A 515 -3.72 -5.93 -37.01
C TRP A 515 -4.60 -6.09 -38.26
N TYR A 516 -5.72 -5.37 -38.32
CA TYR A 516 -6.71 -5.53 -39.39
C TYR A 516 -6.45 -4.67 -40.63
N MET A 517 -5.62 -3.64 -40.55
CA MET A 517 -5.27 -2.88 -41.74
C MET A 517 -4.60 -3.82 -42.77
N PRO A 518 -4.89 -3.72 -44.08
CA PRO A 518 -4.19 -4.49 -45.12
C PRO A 518 -2.69 -4.14 -45.21
N SER A 519 -1.85 -5.14 -45.48
CA SER A 519 -0.40 -4.97 -45.66
C SER A 519 -0.07 -4.68 -47.11
N THR A 520 0.93 -3.84 -47.36
CA THR A 520 1.46 -3.59 -48.71
C THR A 520 2.95 -3.80 -48.79
N SER A 521 3.48 -4.01 -50.00
CA SER A 521 4.92 -4.11 -50.21
C SER A 521 5.58 -2.73 -49.97
N ASP A 522 6.84 -2.72 -49.51
CA ASP A 522 7.56 -1.47 -49.24
C ASP A 522 7.74 -0.57 -50.48
N SER A 523 7.60 -1.15 -51.68
CA SER A 523 7.72 -0.47 -52.97
C SER A 523 6.43 0.22 -53.44
N ASP A 524 5.27 -0.15 -52.90
CA ASP A 524 4.00 0.44 -53.33
C ASP A 524 3.79 1.80 -52.66
N ALA A 525 3.35 2.79 -53.44
CA ALA A 525 2.91 4.07 -52.89
C ALA A 525 1.69 3.81 -51.98
N CYS A 526 1.92 3.81 -50.67
CA CYS A 526 0.93 3.45 -49.64
C CYS A 526 -0.16 4.52 -49.46
N PHE A 527 -0.01 5.67 -50.11
CA PHE A 527 -0.81 6.87 -49.88
C PHE A 527 -1.74 7.10 -51.08
N ALA A 528 -3.04 7.17 -50.81
CA ALA A 528 -3.98 7.75 -51.76
C ALA A 528 -3.82 9.27 -51.65
N THR A 529 -3.34 9.91 -52.73
CA THR A 529 -3.18 11.36 -52.76
C THR A 529 -4.55 12.00 -52.97
N GLY A 530 -5.15 12.53 -51.89
CA GLY A 530 -6.17 13.55 -51.97
C GLY A 530 -5.51 14.92 -52.22
N ASP A 531 -6.26 15.88 -52.76
CA ASP A 531 -5.70 17.20 -53.13
C ASP A 531 -5.14 17.98 -51.92
N GLU A 532 -5.57 17.68 -50.69
CA GLU A 532 -5.11 18.36 -49.46
C GLU A 532 -4.85 17.44 -48.25
N THR A 533 -5.46 16.24 -48.18
CA THR A 533 -5.30 15.29 -47.07
C THR A 533 -4.70 13.96 -47.53
N PHE A 534 -3.94 13.32 -46.65
CA PHE A 534 -3.34 12.00 -46.89
C PHE A 534 -4.18 10.91 -46.21
N ALA A 535 -4.85 10.09 -47.02
CA ALA A 535 -5.53 8.89 -46.55
C ALA A 535 -4.57 7.69 -46.61
N VAL A 536 -4.34 7.06 -45.46
CA VAL A 536 -3.48 5.86 -45.33
C VAL A 536 -4.34 4.61 -45.49
N SER A 537 -4.42 4.07 -46.71
CA SER A 537 -5.24 2.86 -46.97
C SER A 537 -4.50 1.55 -46.68
N LYS A 538 -3.17 1.53 -46.76
CA LYS A 538 -2.34 0.33 -46.55
C LYS A 538 -1.06 0.67 -45.80
N LEU A 539 -0.66 -0.22 -44.88
CA LEU A 539 0.57 -0.06 -44.09
C LEU A 539 1.64 -1.07 -44.52
N PRO A 540 2.92 -0.68 -44.60
CA PRO A 540 4.01 -1.61 -44.84
C PRO A 540 4.14 -2.66 -43.73
N THR A 541 4.44 -3.91 -44.09
CA THR A 541 4.52 -5.02 -43.13
C THR A 541 5.58 -4.77 -42.05
N PHE A 542 6.75 -4.23 -42.41
CA PHE A 542 7.80 -3.91 -41.45
C PHE A 542 7.34 -2.88 -40.42
N HIS A 543 6.66 -1.81 -40.88
CA HIS A 543 6.15 -0.76 -40.00
C HIS A 543 5.09 -1.32 -39.04
N LYS A 544 4.20 -2.21 -39.50
CA LYS A 544 3.22 -2.87 -38.62
C LYS A 544 3.87 -3.69 -37.53
N VAL A 545 4.83 -4.54 -37.90
CA VAL A 545 5.54 -5.39 -36.93
C VAL A 545 6.29 -4.51 -35.93
N PHE A 546 6.93 -3.44 -36.42
CA PHE A 546 7.60 -2.47 -35.55
C PHE A 546 6.63 -1.80 -34.57
N SER A 547 5.53 -1.22 -35.06
CA SER A 547 4.54 -0.54 -34.23
C SER A 547 3.88 -1.48 -33.23
N LEU A 548 3.59 -2.72 -33.62
CA LEU A 548 3.03 -3.71 -32.72
C LEU A 548 4.04 -4.13 -31.63
N LEU A 549 5.30 -4.38 -32.00
CA LEU A 549 6.32 -4.91 -31.09
C LEU A 549 6.94 -3.85 -30.17
N PHE A 550 7.13 -2.62 -30.66
CA PHE A 550 7.86 -1.56 -29.95
C PHE A 550 6.96 -0.44 -29.40
N ILE A 551 5.71 -0.34 -29.85
CA ILE A 551 4.76 0.70 -29.39
C ILE A 551 3.63 0.04 -28.59
N ALA A 552 2.82 -0.80 -29.25
CA ALA A 552 1.60 -1.33 -28.65
C ALA A 552 1.88 -2.33 -27.52
N LEU A 553 2.81 -3.28 -27.73
CA LEU A 553 3.14 -4.30 -26.73
C LEU A 553 3.77 -3.73 -25.45
N PRO A 554 4.80 -2.85 -25.50
CA PRO A 554 5.34 -2.23 -24.29
C PRO A 554 4.29 -1.39 -23.54
N ARG A 555 3.45 -0.63 -24.25
CA ARG A 555 2.34 0.13 -23.64
C ARG A 555 1.38 -0.79 -22.88
N LEU A 556 1.02 -1.94 -23.47
CA LEU A 556 0.19 -2.94 -22.80
C LEU A 556 0.85 -3.49 -21.53
N VAL A 557 2.15 -3.82 -21.59
CA VAL A 557 2.89 -4.32 -20.42
C VAL A 557 2.92 -3.27 -19.31
N ILE A 558 3.18 -2.00 -19.64
CA ILE A 558 3.17 -0.93 -18.65
C ILE A 558 1.78 -0.74 -18.05
N ALA A 559 0.73 -0.69 -18.86
CA ALA A 559 -0.64 -0.57 -18.38
C ALA A 559 -1.00 -1.69 -17.39
N VAL A 560 -0.60 -2.93 -17.66
CA VAL A 560 -0.80 -4.06 -16.74
C VAL A 560 0.00 -3.87 -15.44
N VAL A 561 1.27 -3.50 -15.53
CA VAL A 561 2.12 -3.26 -14.35
C VAL A 561 1.57 -2.12 -13.49
N VAL A 562 1.19 -1.00 -14.10
CA VAL A 562 0.62 0.16 -13.43
C VAL A 562 -0.72 -0.20 -12.79
N LEU A 563 -1.60 -0.93 -13.47
CA LEU A 563 -2.86 -1.41 -12.89
C LEU A 563 -2.59 -2.23 -11.62
N CYS A 564 -1.70 -3.24 -11.69
CA CYS A 564 -1.40 -4.12 -10.56
C CYS A 564 -0.72 -3.37 -9.40
N VAL A 565 0.26 -2.53 -9.69
CA VAL A 565 0.99 -1.76 -8.67
C VAL A 565 0.09 -0.72 -8.03
N GLY A 566 -0.68 0.03 -8.82
CA GLY A 566 -1.61 1.05 -8.33
C GLY A 566 -2.72 0.44 -7.47
N ALA A 567 -3.29 -0.70 -7.89
CA ALA A 567 -4.31 -1.38 -7.13
C ALA A 567 -3.77 -1.92 -5.78
N ASN A 568 -2.55 -2.47 -5.78
CA ASN A 568 -1.89 -2.91 -4.54
C ASN A 568 -1.54 -1.73 -3.63
N PHE A 569 -1.08 -0.62 -4.20
CA PHE A 569 -0.74 0.60 -3.46
C PHE A 569 -1.97 1.20 -2.77
N LEU A 570 -3.11 1.28 -3.47
CA LEU A 570 -4.37 1.73 -2.87
C LEU A 570 -4.81 0.80 -1.73
N ALA A 571 -4.79 -0.50 -1.96
CA ALA A 571 -5.27 -1.46 -0.96
C ALA A 571 -4.39 -1.56 0.29
N ILE A 572 -3.12 -1.14 0.20
CA ILE A 572 -2.19 -1.10 1.32
C ILE A 572 -2.43 0.13 2.23
N THR A 573 -3.02 1.20 1.69
CA THR A 573 -3.23 2.44 2.44
C THR A 573 -4.18 2.20 3.61
N ASN A 574 -3.84 2.66 4.81
CA ASN A 574 -4.57 2.38 6.06
C ASN A 574 -5.43 3.55 6.57
N ASN A 575 -5.40 4.70 5.89
CA ASN A 575 -6.13 5.90 6.24
C ASN A 575 -6.99 6.35 5.05
N LEU A 576 -8.24 6.73 5.30
CA LEU A 576 -9.17 7.22 4.28
C LEU A 576 -8.64 8.47 3.55
N GLN A 577 -8.03 9.40 4.29
CA GLN A 577 -7.48 10.63 3.70
C GLN A 577 -6.33 10.31 2.74
N ASP A 578 -5.42 9.46 3.19
CA ASP A 578 -4.29 9.01 2.37
C ASP A 578 -4.77 8.22 1.17
N LEU A 579 -5.87 7.45 1.30
CA LEU A 579 -6.41 6.68 0.18
C LEU A 579 -6.90 7.58 -0.95
N VAL A 580 -7.53 8.71 -0.61
CA VAL A 580 -7.94 9.73 -1.60
C VAL A 580 -6.73 10.39 -2.25
N LEU A 581 -5.75 10.81 -1.44
CA LEU A 581 -4.54 11.45 -1.96
C LEU A 581 -3.73 10.49 -2.85
N ASN A 582 -3.69 9.21 -2.49
CA ASN A 582 -3.01 8.18 -3.26
C ASN A 582 -3.77 7.86 -4.56
N SER A 583 -5.11 7.87 -4.55
CA SER A 583 -5.89 7.62 -5.77
C SER A 583 -5.80 8.77 -6.77
N THR A 584 -5.80 10.02 -6.31
CA THR A 584 -5.61 11.19 -7.17
C THR A 584 -4.19 11.24 -7.76
N ALA A 585 -3.16 10.93 -6.95
CA ALA A 585 -1.78 10.84 -7.42
C ALA A 585 -1.59 9.75 -8.50
N LEU A 586 -2.28 8.62 -8.37
CA LEU A 586 -2.29 7.58 -9.40
C LEU A 586 -2.99 8.04 -10.69
N GLY A 587 -4.03 8.87 -10.60
CA GLY A 587 -4.65 9.49 -11.76
C GLY A 587 -3.66 10.38 -12.53
N PHE A 588 -2.93 11.24 -11.82
CA PHE A 588 -1.86 12.04 -12.41
C PHE A 588 -0.81 11.17 -13.11
N LEU A 589 -0.43 10.04 -12.52
CA LEU A 589 0.56 9.13 -13.12
C LEU A 589 0.15 8.64 -14.51
N ILE A 590 -1.15 8.39 -14.74
CA ILE A 590 -1.66 8.00 -16.06
C ILE A 590 -1.53 9.16 -17.05
N GLU A 591 -1.71 10.42 -16.62
CA GLU A 591 -1.66 11.60 -17.50
C GLU A 591 -0.24 12.11 -17.78
N VAL A 592 0.75 11.72 -16.95
CA VAL A 592 2.13 12.21 -17.04
C VAL A 592 2.78 11.93 -18.39
N ASP A 593 2.48 10.81 -19.05
CA ASP A 593 3.06 10.54 -20.36
C ASP A 593 2.57 11.52 -21.44
N ASN A 594 1.28 11.83 -21.43
CA ASN A 594 0.68 12.84 -22.30
C ASN A 594 1.27 14.23 -22.05
N MET A 595 1.54 14.58 -20.78
CA MET A 595 2.19 15.85 -20.41
C MET A 595 3.66 15.91 -20.86
N ILE A 596 4.42 14.84 -20.68
CA ILE A 596 5.82 14.75 -21.13
C ILE A 596 5.87 14.86 -22.64
N HIS A 597 4.95 14.20 -23.32
CA HIS A 597 4.85 14.23 -24.77
C HIS A 597 4.51 15.60 -25.32
N SER A 598 3.47 16.26 -24.81
CA SER A 598 3.10 17.62 -25.24
C SER A 598 4.19 18.65 -24.97
N SER A 599 5.05 18.39 -23.98
CA SER A 599 6.21 19.24 -23.69
C SER A 599 7.41 18.98 -24.61
N LEU A 600 7.60 17.73 -25.05
CA LEU A 600 8.76 17.30 -25.85
C LEU A 600 8.51 17.41 -27.37
N LEU A 601 7.27 17.19 -27.82
CA LEU A 601 6.87 17.46 -29.19
C LEU A 601 6.39 18.91 -29.28
N GLY A 602 7.13 19.74 -30.00
CA GLY A 602 6.70 21.12 -30.22
C GLY A 602 5.36 21.15 -30.97
N GLN A 603 4.48 22.08 -30.61
CA GLN A 603 3.16 22.31 -31.24
C GLN A 603 3.20 22.33 -32.77
N SER A 604 4.33 22.72 -33.38
CA SER A 604 4.52 22.69 -34.82
C SER A 604 4.45 21.29 -35.44
N PHE A 605 4.92 20.26 -34.72
CA PHE A 605 4.84 18.87 -35.19
C PHE A 605 3.40 18.37 -35.14
N GLU A 606 2.71 18.61 -34.02
CA GLU A 606 1.29 18.28 -33.83
C GLU A 606 0.42 18.91 -34.94
N ILE A 607 0.56 20.21 -35.19
CA ILE A 607 -0.18 20.90 -36.26
C ILE A 607 0.14 20.30 -37.64
N LEU A 608 1.40 19.95 -37.92
CA LEU A 608 1.80 19.41 -39.23
C LEU A 608 1.33 17.98 -39.47
N VAL A 609 1.29 17.15 -38.43
CA VAL A 609 0.85 15.76 -38.51
C VAL A 609 -0.66 15.67 -38.44
N MET A 610 -1.30 16.27 -37.42
CA MET A 610 -2.74 16.14 -37.19
C MET A 610 -3.58 16.72 -38.33
N HIS A 611 -3.22 17.88 -38.90
CA HIS A 611 -4.02 18.46 -39.99
C HIS A 611 -3.89 17.76 -41.33
N ARG A 612 -2.87 16.91 -41.53
CA ARG A 612 -2.57 16.32 -42.85
C ARG A 612 -3.00 14.87 -42.99
N PHE A 613 -3.17 14.15 -41.90
CA PHE A 613 -3.60 12.76 -41.94
C PHE A 613 -5.11 12.65 -41.71
N GLU A 614 -5.78 11.87 -42.56
CA GLU A 614 -7.16 11.50 -42.32
C GLU A 614 -7.22 10.36 -41.29
N ALA A 615 -8.31 10.31 -40.52
CA ALA A 615 -8.52 9.29 -39.51
C ALA A 615 -8.40 7.88 -40.10
N VAL A 616 -7.58 7.06 -39.46
CA VAL A 616 -7.31 5.71 -39.94
C VAL A 616 -8.41 4.79 -39.44
N SER A 617 -9.35 4.43 -40.32
CA SER A 617 -10.43 3.52 -39.98
C SER A 617 -10.15 2.08 -40.42
N ALA A 618 -10.46 1.13 -39.53
CA ALA A 618 -10.54 -0.28 -39.85
C ALA A 618 -12.00 -0.74 -39.72
N PRO A 619 -12.52 -1.56 -40.65
CA PRO A 619 -13.86 -2.12 -40.52
C PRO A 619 -13.92 -2.96 -39.24
N SER A 620 -14.79 -2.56 -38.30
CA SER A 620 -15.06 -3.32 -37.09
C SER A 620 -16.40 -4.01 -37.23
N ARG A 621 -16.46 -5.31 -36.91
CA ARG A 621 -17.69 -6.11 -36.98
C ARG A 621 -18.44 -6.14 -35.65
N GLU A 622 -18.12 -5.27 -34.69
CA GLU A 622 -18.62 -5.38 -33.32
C GLU A 622 -19.83 -4.49 -33.01
N ARG A 623 -20.77 -5.04 -32.23
CA ARG A 623 -21.99 -4.36 -31.75
C ARG A 623 -21.69 -3.52 -30.49
N GLY A 624 -21.68 -2.20 -30.63
CA GLY A 624 -21.19 -1.26 -29.60
C GLY A 624 -21.87 -1.32 -28.22
N VAL A 625 -23.18 -1.58 -28.12
CA VAL A 625 -23.90 -1.49 -26.83
C VAL A 625 -23.56 -2.65 -25.87
N VAL A 626 -23.30 -3.85 -26.39
CA VAL A 626 -23.00 -5.03 -25.55
C VAL A 626 -21.60 -4.90 -24.90
N GLN A 627 -20.70 -4.15 -25.54
CA GLN A 627 -19.32 -4.02 -25.10
C GLN A 627 -19.17 -3.11 -23.86
N SER A 628 -19.90 -1.99 -23.81
CA SER A 628 -19.83 -1.06 -22.66
C SER A 628 -20.38 -1.67 -21.38
N PHE A 629 -21.53 -2.36 -21.45
CA PHE A 629 -22.10 -3.06 -20.30
C PHE A 629 -21.22 -4.24 -19.86
N GLY A 630 -20.70 -5.02 -20.81
CA GLY A 630 -19.77 -6.11 -20.53
C GLY A 630 -18.52 -5.62 -19.80
N ALA A 631 -17.95 -4.50 -20.24
CA ALA A 631 -16.77 -3.91 -19.60
C ALA A 631 -17.05 -3.48 -18.14
N LEU A 632 -18.21 -2.86 -17.87
CA LEU A 632 -18.61 -2.49 -16.51
C LEU A 632 -18.74 -3.71 -15.59
N VAL A 633 -19.41 -4.77 -16.07
CA VAL A 633 -19.57 -6.01 -15.29
C VAL A 633 -18.22 -6.67 -15.02
N VAL A 634 -17.34 -6.72 -16.03
CA VAL A 634 -15.98 -7.26 -15.88
C VAL A 634 -15.18 -6.44 -14.88
N SER A 635 -15.25 -5.10 -14.92
CA SER A 635 -14.58 -4.23 -13.96
C SER A 635 -15.06 -4.48 -12.52
N LEU A 636 -16.38 -4.57 -12.30
CA LEU A 636 -16.94 -4.87 -10.97
C LEU A 636 -16.47 -6.23 -10.43
N LEU A 637 -16.48 -7.26 -11.28
CA LEU A 637 -15.99 -8.59 -10.90
C LEU A 637 -14.49 -8.59 -10.62
N ALA A 638 -13.70 -7.91 -11.44
CA ALA A 638 -12.26 -7.77 -11.24
C ALA A 638 -11.95 -7.05 -9.91
N THR A 639 -12.65 -5.95 -9.61
CA THR A 639 -12.53 -5.24 -8.32
C THR A 639 -12.87 -6.16 -7.15
N GLY A 640 -14.01 -6.87 -7.21
CA GLY A 640 -14.44 -7.79 -6.16
C GLY A 640 -13.44 -8.93 -5.92
N CYS A 641 -12.96 -9.56 -7.01
CA CYS A 641 -11.95 -10.62 -6.94
C CYS A 641 -10.61 -10.11 -6.37
N PHE A 642 -10.19 -8.91 -6.76
CA PHE A 642 -8.95 -8.32 -6.26
C PHE A 642 -9.02 -8.00 -4.77
N ILE A 643 -10.15 -7.45 -4.31
CA ILE A 643 -10.36 -7.18 -2.88
C ILE A 643 -10.41 -8.47 -2.09
N ALA A 644 -11.14 -9.49 -2.59
CA ALA A 644 -11.13 -10.80 -1.97
C ALA A 644 -9.70 -11.37 -1.90
N TYR A 645 -8.91 -11.27 -2.97
CA TYR A 645 -7.51 -11.69 -2.97
C TYR A 645 -6.70 -10.96 -1.89
N ILE A 646 -6.81 -9.63 -1.76
CA ILE A 646 -6.04 -8.88 -0.78
C ILE A 646 -6.42 -9.17 0.66
N TYR A 647 -7.70 -9.40 0.93
CA TYR A 647 -8.17 -9.71 2.29
C TYR A 647 -7.86 -11.15 2.69
N TYR A 648 -8.04 -12.11 1.77
CA TYR A 648 -7.93 -13.54 2.07
C TYR A 648 -6.55 -14.14 1.80
N GLN A 649 -5.65 -13.45 1.09
CA GLN A 649 -4.27 -13.91 0.93
C GLN A 649 -3.62 -14.11 2.32
N PRO A 650 -2.69 -15.08 2.46
CA PRO A 650 -1.91 -15.19 3.67
C PRO A 650 -1.22 -13.85 3.94
N PHE A 651 -1.33 -13.35 5.18
CA PHE A 651 -0.83 -12.01 5.57
C PHE A 651 -1.56 -10.84 4.91
N GLY A 652 -2.77 -11.06 4.39
CA GLY A 652 -3.68 -9.99 3.96
C GLY A 652 -4.15 -9.12 5.14
N LEU A 653 -4.88 -8.06 4.81
CA LEU A 653 -5.35 -7.04 5.77
C LEU A 653 -6.10 -7.65 6.96
N GLN A 654 -6.91 -8.69 6.72
CA GLN A 654 -7.64 -9.40 7.77
C GLN A 654 -6.70 -10.12 8.75
N ALA A 655 -5.68 -10.80 8.23
CA ALA A 655 -4.70 -11.49 9.05
C ALA A 655 -3.86 -10.49 9.87
N VAL A 656 -3.46 -9.36 9.25
CA VAL A 656 -2.73 -8.30 9.96
C VAL A 656 -3.60 -7.70 11.06
N GLY A 657 -4.86 -7.36 10.79
CA GLY A 657 -5.74 -6.77 11.80
C GLY A 657 -6.00 -7.71 12.99
N PHE A 658 -6.19 -9.01 12.76
CA PHE A 658 -6.29 -9.98 13.86
C PHE A 658 -4.96 -10.18 14.60
N GLY A 659 -3.83 -10.17 13.90
CA GLY A 659 -2.50 -10.25 14.49
C GLY A 659 -2.21 -9.05 15.40
N VAL A 660 -2.48 -7.84 14.94
CA VAL A 660 -2.35 -6.59 15.73
C VAL A 660 -3.27 -6.62 16.94
N GLN A 661 -4.53 -7.04 16.78
CA GLN A 661 -5.44 -7.14 17.92
C GLN A 661 -4.95 -8.14 18.98
N CYS A 662 -4.47 -9.32 18.55
CA CYS A 662 -3.91 -10.31 19.46
C CYS A 662 -2.65 -9.78 20.16
N LEU A 663 -1.73 -9.18 19.40
CA LEU A 663 -0.47 -8.63 19.93
C LEU A 663 -0.70 -7.49 20.93
N CYS A 664 -1.58 -6.55 20.58
CA CYS A 664 -1.72 -5.30 21.31
C CYS A 664 -2.80 -5.31 22.38
N HIS A 665 -3.82 -6.17 22.31
CA HIS A 665 -4.88 -6.24 23.32
C HIS A 665 -5.01 -7.60 24.01
N LEU A 666 -4.34 -8.65 23.52
CA LEU A 666 -4.56 -10.04 23.95
C LEU A 666 -6.04 -10.47 23.83
N GLU A 667 -6.76 -9.89 22.87
CA GLU A 667 -8.18 -10.16 22.62
C GLU A 667 -8.39 -10.83 21.25
N GLY A 668 -9.52 -11.52 21.08
CA GLY A 668 -9.97 -12.06 19.79
C GLY A 668 -9.49 -13.49 19.51
N ASN A 669 -9.05 -13.77 18.28
CA ASN A 669 -8.46 -15.07 17.91
C ASN A 669 -6.99 -15.15 18.36
N CYS A 670 -6.74 -14.73 19.60
CA CYS A 670 -5.44 -14.73 20.22
C CYS A 670 -5.27 -16.01 21.02
N TYR A 671 -4.33 -16.83 20.62
CA TYR A 671 -4.08 -18.11 21.28
C TYR A 671 -3.61 -17.90 22.73
N ALA A 672 -2.77 -16.88 22.94
CA ALA A 672 -2.32 -16.42 24.25
C ALA A 672 -3.49 -16.20 25.22
N GLN A 673 -4.61 -15.65 24.73
CA GLN A 673 -5.81 -15.43 25.54
C GLN A 673 -6.44 -16.74 26.01
N ARG A 674 -6.44 -17.80 25.19
CA ARG A 674 -6.96 -19.12 25.55
C ARG A 674 -6.09 -19.86 26.56
N LEU A 675 -4.83 -19.45 26.73
CA LEU A 675 -3.94 -19.99 27.76
C LEU A 675 -4.25 -19.52 29.17
N LEU A 676 -5.04 -18.45 29.31
CA LEU A 676 -5.34 -17.79 30.57
C LEU A 676 -6.53 -18.40 31.34
N PRO A 677 -7.62 -18.90 30.70
CA PRO A 677 -8.81 -19.35 31.42
C PRO A 677 -8.93 -20.86 31.73
N GLU A 678 -8.16 -21.77 31.13
CA GLU A 678 -8.46 -23.23 31.22
C GLU A 678 -7.81 -23.98 32.40
N VAL A 679 -7.17 -23.33 33.38
CA VAL A 679 -6.52 -24.07 34.50
C VAL A 679 -7.13 -23.80 35.88
N GLY A 680 -8.46 -23.76 35.93
CA GLY A 680 -9.24 -23.89 37.16
C GLY A 680 -9.56 -25.34 37.47
#